data_AF-A0AAP0BA24-F1
#
_entry.id   AF-A0AAP0BA24-F1
#
_cell.length_a   1.000
_cell.length_b   1.000
_cell.length_c   1.000
_cell.angle_alpha   90.00
_cell.angle_beta   90.00
_cell.angle_gamma   90.00
#
_symmetry.space_group_name_H-M   'P 1'
#
loop_
_entity.id
_entity.type
_entity.pdbx_description
1 polymer ?
#
loop_
_entity_poly.entity_id
_entity_poly.type
_entity_poly.pdbx_seq_one_letter_code
_entity_poly.pdbx_strand_id
1 'polypeptide(L)'
;MAEDEEMETNIVEEGGDGERYDLRSLLASDDRDFLIRNNGDHVKIRDLEGKIVGLYFSASWCPPCRRFTPILAEAYNELASRNSNFEIVFISGDEDDEDFADYFAKMPWLAIPFSDEDTRDSLSAEFDVQGYPTVVIIDKNGELLTDEAVQGVRDYGAVGFPFTDEKIERLKKEEEEARLNQTITTVLVTNTRDFVLTGNFKKVPVSDLEGKIVGLYFSLSSFEACAGFTRRLVKFYNELKERGENFEIVLVSLEEDEPSFMDDFEDMPWLGIPFKDKLSEKLVRYFDLEDLPTLTVIGADGKTVNVNVVELIEDYGVEAYPFTSKKLKEIKRREKERIEAQTLESLLVSGDKDFVVKNDGSKVPVSELVGKNILLYFSAHWCPPCRAFLPRLIEVYNNIKEKDGAFEIIFVSSDEDEESFDGYLSQMPWLSLPFWDERKRFLSRVFKISGIPSCVAINPEGKTVTKEARSLIMEHGANAYPFTKEQIKKLKDELEEKAKNWPEKIKHKGHNHALWKSRRAYMCDGCGKEGRDWSFYCKKCDFDLHPHCALDDDREVWDSDDDDEDDEAEWPEKIKHMLHKHVLVKAWRSYQCDACGVVKHGDWSYFCEECDFDLHPECALGNQAKVKVVDSDDESDVDNEDDDDESDEDDGNVNMNADVQEEEEEEEEEEEEEEEEPLHSNFKRAVQVDESDSDHDEDENQESEMERRRGAKGEEEQVDEDEDEQEDEDDGEDGHGNDDQEEDEDDDGDGPGMRGYACNTRDREGSESFQESLFTCKLYK
;
A
#
# COMPACT_ATOMS: atom_id res chain seq x y z
N MET A 1 -4.78 46.86 -46.06
CA MET A 1 -4.31 48.11 -46.72
C MET A 1 -3.82 49.00 -45.60
N ALA A 2 -2.52 49.33 -45.59
CA ALA A 2 -1.63 48.92 -44.48
C ALA A 2 -1.60 47.37 -44.37
N GLU A 3 -0.49 46.64 -44.54
CA GLU A 3 0.93 47.03 -44.66
C GLU A 3 1.48 47.76 -43.43
N ASP A 4 2.05 46.97 -42.51
CA ASP A 4 3.15 47.37 -41.65
C ASP A 4 4.27 46.33 -41.86
N GLU A 5 5.52 46.79 -41.99
CA GLU A 5 6.70 45.94 -42.21
C GLU A 5 7.42 45.74 -40.87
N GLU A 6 7.50 44.51 -40.36
CA GLU A 6 8.40 44.19 -39.24
C GLU A 6 9.81 43.85 -39.75
N MET A 7 10.81 44.26 -38.97
CA MET A 7 12.18 44.51 -39.46
C MET A 7 13.15 43.45 -38.94
N GLU A 8 13.73 42.65 -39.84
CA GLU A 8 14.74 41.64 -39.52
C GLU A 8 16.01 42.25 -38.90
N THR A 9 16.04 42.40 -37.57
CA THR A 9 17.27 42.68 -36.83
C THR A 9 18.05 41.38 -36.65
N ASN A 10 19.07 41.18 -37.50
CA ASN A 10 19.99 40.06 -37.38
C ASN A 10 20.70 40.11 -36.01
N ILE A 11 20.25 39.27 -35.07
CA ILE A 11 21.06 38.85 -33.93
C ILE A 11 21.93 37.71 -34.44
N VAL A 12 23.24 37.84 -34.30
CA VAL A 12 24.16 36.73 -34.54
C VAL A 12 24.18 35.92 -33.25
N GLU A 13 23.43 34.84 -33.22
CA GLU A 13 23.49 33.86 -32.14
C GLU A 13 24.81 33.09 -32.29
N GLU A 14 25.72 33.29 -31.34
CA GLU A 14 26.91 32.45 -31.16
C GLU A 14 26.44 31.13 -30.52
N GLY A 15 25.79 30.29 -31.34
CA GLY A 15 25.23 29.00 -30.94
C GLY A 15 26.29 28.03 -30.43
N GLY A 16 25.89 27.19 -29.48
CA GLY A 16 26.75 26.18 -28.87
C GLY A 16 27.20 25.08 -29.84
N ASP A 17 28.20 24.33 -29.40
CA ASP A 17 28.80 23.17 -30.06
C ASP A 17 27.91 21.91 -29.94
N GLY A 18 26.67 22.02 -30.45
CA GLY A 18 25.73 20.89 -30.55
C GLY A 18 26.21 19.81 -31.52
N GLU A 19 26.04 18.54 -31.13
CA GLU A 19 26.46 17.41 -31.94
C GLU A 19 25.57 17.23 -33.18
N ARG A 20 26.20 16.83 -34.29
CA ARG A 20 25.58 16.84 -35.61
C ARG A 20 25.92 15.60 -36.42
N TYR A 21 24.91 14.77 -36.62
CA TYR A 21 24.99 13.49 -37.32
C TYR A 21 24.66 13.64 -38.81
N ASP A 22 25.44 12.99 -39.67
CA ASP A 22 24.95 12.67 -41.01
C ASP A 22 24.07 11.42 -40.92
N LEU A 23 22.75 11.59 -41.03
CA LEU A 23 21.77 10.49 -41.04
C LEU A 23 22.15 9.36 -42.01
N ARG A 24 22.87 9.66 -43.10
CA ARG A 24 23.34 8.62 -44.03
C ARG A 24 24.52 7.83 -43.47
N SER A 25 25.50 8.48 -42.85
CA SER A 25 26.63 7.80 -42.21
C SER A 25 26.21 7.07 -40.93
N LEU A 26 25.15 7.55 -40.27
CA LEU A 26 24.59 6.97 -39.04
C LEU A 26 23.73 5.71 -39.31
N LEU A 27 22.98 5.66 -40.42
CA LEU A 27 22.00 4.61 -40.70
C LEU A 27 22.41 3.60 -41.79
N ALA A 28 23.60 3.72 -42.40
CA ALA A 28 24.06 2.86 -43.51
C ALA A 28 25.31 2.04 -43.15
N SER A 29 25.39 0.81 -43.66
CA SER A 29 26.61 0.01 -43.66
C SER A 29 27.40 0.20 -44.96
N ASP A 30 28.59 -0.44 -45.06
CA ASP A 30 29.39 -0.52 -46.29
C ASP A 30 28.63 -1.20 -47.47
N ASP A 31 27.57 -1.98 -47.19
CA ASP A 31 26.81 -2.75 -48.18
C ASP A 31 25.29 -2.49 -48.22
N ARG A 32 24.71 -1.74 -47.27
CA ARG A 32 23.27 -1.42 -47.17
C ARG A 32 22.99 0.09 -47.29
N ASP A 33 22.22 0.50 -48.31
CA ASP A 33 21.71 1.88 -48.48
C ASP A 33 20.21 2.07 -48.19
N PHE A 34 19.59 1.10 -47.51
CA PHE A 34 18.14 1.04 -47.28
C PHE A 34 17.75 0.67 -45.84
N LEU A 35 16.53 1.04 -45.47
CA LEU A 35 15.77 0.59 -44.30
C LEU A 35 14.59 -0.29 -44.78
N ILE A 36 14.01 -1.10 -43.90
CA ILE A 36 12.85 -1.94 -44.21
C ILE A 36 11.55 -1.38 -43.60
N ARG A 37 10.41 -1.67 -44.24
CA ARG A 37 9.06 -1.51 -43.68
C ARG A 37 8.53 -2.85 -43.16
N ASN A 38 7.52 -2.80 -42.29
CA ASN A 38 6.84 -3.99 -41.74
C ASN A 38 6.16 -4.89 -42.81
N ASN A 39 6.00 -4.42 -44.04
CA ASN A 39 5.52 -5.18 -45.19
C ASN A 39 6.65 -5.78 -46.08
N GLY A 40 7.91 -5.58 -45.71
CA GLY A 40 9.09 -6.00 -46.47
C GLY A 40 9.55 -5.04 -47.58
N ASP A 41 8.93 -3.87 -47.77
CA ASP A 41 9.41 -2.88 -48.74
C ASP A 41 10.71 -2.20 -48.26
N HIS A 42 11.67 -2.04 -49.18
CA HIS A 42 12.93 -1.33 -48.92
C HIS A 42 12.79 0.18 -49.24
N VAL A 43 13.13 1.04 -48.28
CA VAL A 43 13.16 2.52 -48.42
C VAL A 43 14.61 2.98 -48.39
N LYS A 44 15.06 3.85 -49.29
CA LYS A 44 16.47 4.31 -49.26
C LYS A 44 16.68 5.34 -48.16
N ILE A 45 17.83 5.28 -47.48
CA ILE A 45 18.14 6.17 -46.35
C ILE A 45 18.10 7.65 -46.75
N ARG A 46 18.58 7.97 -47.95
CA ARG A 46 18.47 9.32 -48.56
C ARG A 46 17.02 9.84 -48.66
N ASP A 47 16.02 8.95 -48.70
CA ASP A 47 14.61 9.33 -48.82
C ASP A 47 14.03 9.79 -47.45
N LEU A 48 14.89 9.87 -46.41
CA LEU A 48 14.69 10.56 -45.14
C LEU A 48 15.38 11.95 -45.10
N GLU A 49 16.16 12.34 -46.12
CA GLU A 49 16.81 13.66 -46.17
C GLU A 49 15.76 14.79 -46.04
N GLY A 50 15.93 15.65 -45.04
CA GLY A 50 15.01 16.76 -44.76
C GLY A 50 13.80 16.40 -43.88
N LYS A 51 13.70 15.17 -43.36
CA LYS A 51 12.76 14.79 -42.30
C LYS A 51 13.38 14.98 -40.91
N ILE A 52 12.53 15.14 -39.89
CA ILE A 52 12.88 14.83 -38.50
C ILE A 52 12.80 13.30 -38.34
N VAL A 53 13.79 12.69 -37.70
CA VAL A 53 13.91 11.23 -37.56
C VAL A 53 13.92 10.86 -36.08
N GLY A 54 13.01 9.97 -35.68
CA GLY A 54 13.06 9.32 -34.36
C GLY A 54 13.76 7.96 -34.44
N LEU A 55 14.83 7.77 -33.68
CA LEU A 55 15.49 6.48 -33.48
C LEU A 55 14.86 5.81 -32.27
N TYR A 56 14.06 4.76 -32.50
CA TYR A 56 13.32 4.05 -31.46
C TYR A 56 14.06 2.76 -31.08
N PHE A 57 14.68 2.74 -29.91
CA PHE A 57 15.36 1.58 -29.35
C PHE A 57 14.39 0.80 -28.45
N SER A 58 14.14 -0.46 -28.79
CA SER A 58 13.07 -1.24 -28.15
C SER A 58 13.22 -2.75 -28.38
N ALA A 59 12.52 -3.57 -27.60
CA ALA A 59 12.50 -5.03 -27.75
C ALA A 59 11.12 -5.62 -27.39
N SER A 60 10.80 -6.77 -27.97
CA SER A 60 9.55 -7.52 -27.80
C SER A 60 9.40 -8.03 -26.37
N TRP A 61 10.49 -8.54 -25.77
CA TRP A 61 10.56 -9.13 -24.44
C TRP A 61 10.41 -8.10 -23.32
N CYS A 62 10.74 -6.83 -23.59
CA CYS A 62 10.68 -5.71 -22.67
C CYS A 62 9.21 -5.28 -22.34
N PRO A 63 8.73 -5.42 -21.08
CA PRO A 63 7.35 -5.04 -20.74
C PRO A 63 7.03 -3.54 -20.86
N PRO A 64 7.90 -2.60 -20.42
CA PRO A 64 7.70 -1.16 -20.68
C PRO A 64 7.60 -0.81 -22.18
N CYS A 65 8.32 -1.54 -23.03
CA CYS A 65 8.34 -1.35 -24.48
C CYS A 65 7.02 -1.74 -25.14
N ARG A 66 6.47 -2.90 -24.76
CA ARG A 66 5.14 -3.35 -25.20
C ARG A 66 4.04 -2.36 -24.79
N ARG A 67 4.14 -1.75 -23.61
CA ARG A 67 3.23 -0.70 -23.12
C ARG A 67 3.36 0.63 -23.88
N PHE A 68 4.58 1.02 -24.25
CA PHE A 68 4.83 2.32 -24.90
C PHE A 68 4.58 2.34 -26.42
N THR A 69 4.83 1.22 -27.12
CA THR A 69 4.72 1.15 -28.60
C THR A 69 3.37 1.62 -29.16
N PRO A 70 2.20 1.27 -28.57
CA PRO A 70 0.91 1.77 -29.04
C PRO A 70 0.77 3.30 -28.95
N ILE A 71 1.31 3.91 -27.89
CA ILE A 71 1.27 5.36 -27.64
C ILE A 71 2.13 6.09 -28.69
N LEU A 72 3.34 5.59 -28.95
CA LEU A 72 4.21 6.11 -30.00
C LEU A 72 3.58 5.93 -31.39
N ALA A 73 2.86 4.83 -31.64
CA ALA A 73 2.14 4.58 -32.89
C ALA A 73 0.96 5.53 -33.09
N GLU A 74 0.19 5.86 -32.05
CA GLU A 74 -0.89 6.87 -32.13
C GLU A 74 -0.31 8.25 -32.46
N ALA A 75 0.70 8.69 -31.71
CA ALA A 75 1.37 9.98 -31.93
C ALA A 75 1.98 10.08 -33.35
N TYR A 76 2.67 9.03 -33.81
CA TYR A 76 3.22 8.97 -35.16
C TYR A 76 2.13 9.04 -36.24
N ASN A 77 1.04 8.29 -36.10
CA ASN A 77 -0.06 8.29 -37.08
C ASN A 77 -0.75 9.66 -37.17
N GLU A 78 -0.95 10.35 -36.04
CA GLU A 78 -1.45 11.73 -36.07
C GLU A 78 -0.46 12.69 -36.73
N LEU A 79 0.84 12.64 -36.41
CA LEU A 79 1.87 13.47 -37.03
C LEU A 79 2.00 13.21 -38.55
N ALA A 80 1.84 11.97 -38.99
CA ALA A 80 1.80 11.59 -40.39
C ALA A 80 0.58 12.19 -41.10
N SER A 81 -0.61 12.15 -40.48
CA SER A 81 -1.84 12.75 -41.02
C SER A 81 -1.72 14.28 -41.24
N ARG A 82 -0.93 14.95 -40.40
CA ARG A 82 -0.61 16.38 -40.45
C ARG A 82 0.49 16.73 -41.49
N ASN A 83 1.11 15.73 -42.15
CA ASN A 83 2.28 15.87 -43.04
C ASN A 83 3.50 16.51 -42.35
N SER A 84 3.78 16.12 -41.10
CA SER A 84 4.79 16.79 -40.23
C SER A 84 6.26 16.55 -40.61
N ASN A 85 6.54 15.89 -41.75
CA ASN A 85 7.88 15.44 -42.17
C ASN A 85 8.65 14.66 -41.08
N PHE A 86 7.93 13.81 -40.34
CA PHE A 86 8.47 12.92 -39.32
C PHE A 86 8.53 11.48 -39.85
N GLU A 87 9.57 10.72 -39.48
CA GLU A 87 9.69 9.28 -39.71
C GLU A 87 10.35 8.64 -38.48
N ILE A 88 10.02 7.40 -38.17
CA ILE A 88 10.68 6.63 -37.12
C ILE A 88 11.50 5.49 -37.74
N VAL A 89 12.67 5.22 -37.18
CA VAL A 89 13.51 4.06 -37.46
C VAL A 89 13.61 3.25 -36.18
N PHE A 90 13.11 2.01 -36.21
CA PHE A 90 13.20 1.05 -35.12
C PHE A 90 14.59 0.37 -35.12
N ILE A 91 15.21 0.34 -33.94
CA ILE A 91 16.40 -0.42 -33.61
C ILE A 91 15.98 -1.47 -32.58
N SER A 92 16.04 -2.73 -33.01
CA SER A 92 15.61 -3.89 -32.23
C SER A 92 16.71 -4.38 -31.29
N GLY A 93 16.39 -4.49 -30.01
CA GLY A 93 17.15 -5.24 -28.99
C GLY A 93 16.66 -6.67 -28.80
N ASP A 94 16.03 -7.27 -29.82
CA ASP A 94 15.60 -8.66 -29.81
C ASP A 94 16.78 -9.60 -30.12
N GLU A 95 16.78 -10.80 -29.52
CA GLU A 95 17.86 -11.80 -29.71
C GLU A 95 17.68 -12.65 -30.99
N ASP A 96 16.48 -12.68 -31.59
CA ASP A 96 16.22 -13.40 -32.84
C ASP A 96 15.23 -12.70 -33.81
N ASP A 97 15.24 -13.19 -35.06
CA ASP A 97 14.51 -12.66 -36.21
C ASP A 97 12.99 -12.95 -36.16
N GLU A 98 12.55 -13.95 -35.38
CA GLU A 98 11.12 -14.31 -35.22
C GLU A 98 10.45 -13.33 -34.24
N ASP A 99 11.05 -13.13 -33.06
CA ASP A 99 10.61 -12.12 -32.07
C ASP A 99 10.65 -10.69 -32.66
N PHE A 100 11.71 -10.36 -33.41
CA PHE A 100 11.80 -9.10 -34.14
C PHE A 100 10.65 -8.93 -35.15
N ALA A 101 10.41 -9.93 -36.01
CA ALA A 101 9.42 -9.83 -37.06
C ALA A 101 8.00 -9.71 -36.49
N ASP A 102 7.67 -10.51 -35.48
CA ASP A 102 6.34 -10.52 -34.87
C ASP A 102 6.06 -9.24 -34.08
N TYR A 103 7.09 -8.58 -33.54
CA TYR A 103 6.97 -7.26 -32.91
C TYR A 103 6.90 -6.12 -33.94
N PHE A 104 7.81 -6.09 -34.92
CA PHE A 104 7.87 -5.06 -35.96
C PHE A 104 6.65 -5.07 -36.90
N ALA A 105 6.02 -6.23 -37.12
CA ALA A 105 4.77 -6.35 -37.90
C ALA A 105 3.68 -5.37 -37.42
N LYS A 106 3.65 -5.05 -36.13
CA LYS A 106 2.66 -4.17 -35.47
C LYS A 106 3.00 -2.67 -35.60
N MET A 107 4.16 -2.32 -36.14
CA MET A 107 4.68 -0.94 -36.17
C MET A 107 4.47 -0.24 -37.54
N PRO A 108 4.07 1.05 -37.58
CA PRO A 108 3.74 1.75 -38.84
C PRO A 108 4.93 2.46 -39.53
N TRP A 109 6.16 2.20 -39.10
CA TRP A 109 7.37 2.96 -39.45
C TRP A 109 8.48 2.09 -40.10
N LEU A 110 9.73 2.56 -40.10
CA LEU A 110 10.89 1.85 -40.68
C LEU A 110 11.68 1.10 -39.61
N ALA A 111 12.55 0.17 -40.01
CA ALA A 111 13.56 -0.44 -39.14
C ALA A 111 14.92 -0.58 -39.82
N ILE A 112 15.98 -0.65 -39.01
CA ILE A 112 17.24 -1.32 -39.37
C ILE A 112 16.91 -2.83 -39.55
N PRO A 113 17.37 -3.50 -40.62
CA PRO A 113 17.16 -4.94 -40.75
C PRO A 113 17.84 -5.71 -39.61
N PHE A 114 17.17 -6.73 -39.05
CA PHE A 114 17.70 -7.55 -37.97
C PHE A 114 19.10 -8.13 -38.25
N SER A 115 19.36 -8.48 -39.51
CA SER A 115 20.64 -9.00 -39.99
C SER A 115 21.82 -8.00 -39.97
N ASP A 116 21.58 -6.73 -39.65
CA ASP A 116 22.61 -5.68 -39.56
C ASP A 116 22.89 -5.34 -38.09
N GLU A 117 23.42 -6.34 -37.38
CA GLU A 117 23.85 -6.30 -35.98
C GLU A 117 24.86 -5.16 -35.75
N ASP A 118 25.90 -5.06 -36.60
CA ASP A 118 26.92 -4.01 -36.54
C ASP A 118 26.32 -2.59 -36.49
N THR A 119 25.28 -2.28 -37.29
CA THR A 119 24.62 -0.96 -37.24
C THR A 119 23.77 -0.78 -36.00
N ARG A 120 23.03 -1.81 -35.53
CA ARG A 120 22.20 -1.72 -34.31
C ARG A 120 23.08 -1.43 -33.08
N ASP A 121 24.17 -2.16 -32.93
CA ASP A 121 25.12 -2.03 -31.83
C ASP A 121 25.82 -0.67 -31.86
N SER A 122 26.24 -0.22 -33.05
CA SER A 122 26.85 1.11 -33.23
C SER A 122 25.90 2.23 -32.85
N LEU A 123 24.61 2.14 -33.22
CA LEU A 123 23.58 3.11 -32.82
C LEU A 123 23.33 3.10 -31.31
N SER A 124 23.30 1.91 -30.69
CA SER A 124 23.10 1.75 -29.24
C SER A 124 24.26 2.36 -28.44
N ALA A 125 25.48 2.24 -28.95
CA ALA A 125 26.69 2.80 -28.32
C ALA A 125 26.88 4.31 -28.57
N GLU A 126 26.49 4.84 -29.73
CA GLU A 126 26.60 6.27 -30.06
C GLU A 126 25.65 7.14 -29.20
N PHE A 127 24.47 6.61 -28.84
CA PHE A 127 23.45 7.28 -28.02
C PHE A 127 23.35 6.74 -26.58
N ASP A 128 24.42 6.10 -26.08
CA ASP A 128 24.57 5.56 -24.72
C ASP A 128 23.31 4.87 -24.14
N VAL A 129 22.70 3.97 -24.92
CA VAL A 129 21.36 3.42 -24.63
C VAL A 129 21.42 2.39 -23.49
N GLN A 130 21.32 2.89 -22.25
CA GLN A 130 21.34 2.07 -21.03
C GLN A 130 20.05 1.24 -20.80
N GLY A 131 18.97 1.48 -21.55
CA GLY A 131 17.70 0.77 -21.35
C GLY A 131 16.66 0.98 -22.45
N TYR A 132 15.55 0.25 -22.34
CA TYR A 132 14.44 0.29 -23.29
C TYR A 132 13.08 0.54 -22.59
N PRO A 133 12.14 1.26 -23.23
CA PRO A 133 12.26 1.94 -24.52
C PRO A 133 13.08 3.24 -24.40
N THR A 134 13.81 3.59 -25.46
CA THR A 134 14.51 4.88 -25.63
C THR A 134 14.15 5.48 -27.00
N VAL A 135 13.97 6.80 -27.10
CA VAL A 135 13.59 7.49 -28.36
C VAL A 135 14.42 8.75 -28.53
N VAL A 136 15.41 8.68 -29.43
CA VAL A 136 16.26 9.82 -29.79
C VAL A 136 15.65 10.55 -30.99
N ILE A 137 15.56 11.88 -30.95
CA ILE A 137 15.02 12.71 -32.03
C ILE A 137 16.13 13.53 -32.67
N ILE A 138 16.34 13.34 -33.98
CA ILE A 138 17.31 14.08 -34.79
C ILE A 138 16.57 14.95 -35.81
N ASP A 139 17.00 16.21 -35.94
CA ASP A 139 16.40 17.19 -36.84
C ASP A 139 16.76 16.97 -38.34
N LYS A 140 16.08 17.73 -39.22
CA LYS A 140 16.27 17.71 -40.68
C LYS A 140 17.67 18.12 -41.17
N ASN A 141 18.47 18.76 -40.33
CA ASN A 141 19.85 19.19 -40.59
C ASN A 141 20.89 18.19 -40.02
N GLY A 142 20.46 17.27 -39.14
CA GLY A 142 21.31 16.32 -38.42
C GLY A 142 21.58 16.68 -36.96
N GLU A 143 20.96 17.73 -36.42
CA GLU A 143 21.18 18.20 -35.05
C GLU A 143 20.33 17.39 -34.05
N LEU A 144 20.90 17.01 -32.91
CA LEU A 144 20.16 16.32 -31.83
C LEU A 144 19.13 17.26 -31.20
N LEU A 145 17.88 16.81 -31.05
CA LEU A 145 16.80 17.59 -30.46
C LEU A 145 16.44 17.17 -29.03
N THR A 146 16.60 15.87 -28.72
CA THR A 146 16.44 15.24 -27.40
C THR A 146 16.73 13.73 -27.56
N ASP A 147 17.22 13.07 -26.52
CA ASP A 147 17.39 11.62 -26.36
C ASP A 147 16.33 10.98 -25.44
N GLU A 148 15.67 11.78 -24.59
CA GLU A 148 14.67 11.35 -23.59
C GLU A 148 13.20 11.43 -24.08
N ALA A 149 12.94 11.48 -25.40
CA ALA A 149 11.62 11.81 -25.94
C ALA A 149 10.46 10.86 -25.54
N VAL A 150 10.76 9.70 -24.94
CA VAL A 150 9.77 8.73 -24.42
C VAL A 150 8.76 9.40 -23.49
N GLN A 151 9.22 10.23 -22.56
CA GLN A 151 8.33 10.88 -21.60
C GLN A 151 7.51 11.99 -22.28
N GLY A 152 8.13 12.81 -23.13
CA GLY A 152 7.42 13.81 -23.95
C GLY A 152 6.36 13.22 -24.88
N VAL A 153 6.55 11.98 -25.38
CA VAL A 153 5.55 11.23 -26.16
C VAL A 153 4.42 10.69 -25.27
N ARG A 154 4.71 10.19 -24.07
CA ARG A 154 3.69 9.71 -23.11
C ARG A 154 2.75 10.82 -22.67
N ASP A 155 3.31 11.97 -22.29
CA ASP A 155 2.55 13.07 -21.70
C ASP A 155 1.77 13.85 -22.77
N TYR A 156 2.42 14.14 -23.91
CA TYR A 156 1.91 15.09 -24.89
C TYR A 156 1.56 14.50 -26.26
N GLY A 157 1.92 13.24 -26.55
CA GLY A 157 1.68 12.60 -27.85
C GLY A 157 2.08 13.48 -29.04
N ALA A 158 1.24 13.57 -30.07
CA ALA A 158 1.48 14.43 -31.22
C ALA A 158 1.40 15.96 -30.94
N VAL A 159 1.09 16.39 -29.71
CA VAL A 159 1.19 17.79 -29.29
C VAL A 159 2.60 18.13 -28.81
N GLY A 160 3.38 17.15 -28.35
CA GLY A 160 4.76 17.31 -27.88
C GLY A 160 5.76 17.61 -29.01
N PHE A 161 5.49 17.17 -30.24
CA PHE A 161 6.36 17.35 -31.41
C PHE A 161 6.84 18.81 -31.62
N PRO A 162 8.14 19.07 -31.89
CA PRO A 162 9.21 18.10 -32.21
C PRO A 162 9.91 17.46 -31.00
N PHE A 163 9.30 17.50 -29.80
CA PHE A 163 9.79 16.88 -28.56
C PHE A 163 11.06 17.48 -27.94
N THR A 164 11.67 18.51 -28.53
CA THR A 164 12.71 19.35 -27.89
C THR A 164 12.31 19.81 -26.51
N ASP A 165 13.26 19.91 -25.58
CA ASP A 165 13.00 20.24 -24.18
C ASP A 165 12.27 21.57 -24.02
N GLU A 166 12.67 22.64 -24.73
CA GLU A 166 11.97 23.94 -24.76
C GLU A 166 10.46 23.83 -25.09
N LYS A 167 10.09 22.87 -25.93
CA LYS A 167 8.73 22.62 -26.37
C LYS A 167 7.95 21.86 -25.30
N ILE A 168 8.59 20.94 -24.58
CA ILE A 168 8.01 20.20 -23.46
C ILE A 168 7.89 21.10 -22.22
N GLU A 169 8.92 21.86 -21.86
CA GLU A 169 8.88 22.88 -20.79
C GLU A 169 7.77 23.91 -21.03
N ARG A 170 7.64 24.42 -22.26
CA ARG A 170 6.55 25.35 -22.59
C ARG A 170 5.18 24.71 -22.39
N LEU A 171 4.99 23.44 -22.75
CA LEU A 171 3.72 22.73 -22.53
C LEU A 171 3.43 22.55 -21.03
N LYS A 172 4.40 22.06 -20.25
CA LYS A 172 4.32 21.97 -18.78
C LYS A 172 3.95 23.31 -18.15
N LYS A 173 4.51 24.41 -18.66
CA LYS A 173 4.21 25.77 -18.20
C LYS A 173 2.82 26.26 -18.65
N GLU A 174 2.40 25.99 -19.88
CA GLU A 174 1.04 26.30 -20.37
C GLU A 174 -0.03 25.56 -19.55
N GLU A 175 0.26 24.34 -19.11
CA GLU A 175 -0.60 23.54 -18.22
C GLU A 175 -0.60 24.05 -16.78
N GLU A 176 0.55 24.43 -16.21
CA GLU A 176 0.57 25.04 -14.86
C GLU A 176 -0.09 26.43 -14.85
N GLU A 177 0.10 27.25 -15.88
CA GLU A 177 -0.65 28.51 -16.03
C GLU A 177 -2.16 28.25 -16.19
N ALA A 178 -2.57 27.16 -16.85
CA ALA A 178 -3.96 26.72 -16.90
C ALA A 178 -4.47 26.25 -15.52
N ARG A 179 -3.68 25.49 -14.76
CA ARG A 179 -4.01 24.98 -13.42
C ARG A 179 -4.15 26.09 -12.38
N LEU A 180 -3.24 27.08 -12.43
CA LEU A 180 -3.27 28.28 -11.59
C LEU A 180 -4.48 29.19 -11.89
N ASN A 181 -5.03 29.16 -13.10
CA ASN A 181 -6.19 29.94 -13.53
C ASN A 181 -7.47 29.10 -13.72
N GLN A 182 -7.46 27.83 -13.31
CA GLN A 182 -8.56 26.91 -13.55
C GLN A 182 -9.82 27.32 -12.76
N THR A 183 -10.98 26.87 -13.24
CA THR A 183 -12.25 26.91 -12.52
C THR A 183 -12.89 25.52 -12.53
N ILE A 184 -13.88 25.28 -11.66
CA ILE A 184 -14.67 24.04 -11.71
C ILE A 184 -15.31 23.83 -13.09
N THR A 185 -15.64 24.93 -13.78
CA THR A 185 -16.17 24.94 -15.14
C THR A 185 -15.11 24.54 -16.19
N THR A 186 -13.85 24.99 -16.12
CA THR A 186 -12.80 24.53 -17.06
C THR A 186 -12.34 23.09 -16.79
N VAL A 187 -12.56 22.59 -15.57
CA VAL A 187 -12.29 21.20 -15.20
C VAL A 187 -13.42 20.28 -15.67
N LEU A 188 -14.70 20.59 -15.38
CA LEU A 188 -15.83 19.67 -15.57
C LEU A 188 -16.69 19.87 -16.83
N VAL A 189 -16.55 20.98 -17.57
CA VAL A 189 -17.29 21.21 -18.83
C VAL A 189 -16.46 20.79 -20.06
N THR A 190 -17.12 20.17 -21.02
CA THR A 190 -16.57 19.87 -22.36
C THR A 190 -17.38 20.56 -23.44
N ASN A 191 -16.87 20.59 -24.68
CA ASN A 191 -17.58 21.15 -25.84
C ASN A 191 -18.94 20.46 -26.14
N THR A 192 -19.25 19.34 -25.48
CA THR A 192 -20.47 18.54 -25.66
C THR A 192 -21.26 18.30 -24.37
N ARG A 193 -20.75 18.68 -23.18
CA ARG A 193 -21.42 18.47 -21.89
C ARG A 193 -21.11 19.56 -20.87
N ASP A 194 -22.17 20.10 -20.27
CA ASP A 194 -22.19 21.15 -19.23
C ASP A 194 -22.84 20.69 -17.90
N PHE A 195 -23.14 19.39 -17.76
CA PHE A 195 -23.81 18.79 -16.60
C PHE A 195 -23.06 17.59 -16.01
N VAL A 196 -23.25 17.30 -14.74
CA VAL A 196 -22.96 16.01 -14.08
C VAL A 196 -24.28 15.29 -13.75
N LEU A 197 -24.22 14.06 -13.25
CA LEU A 197 -25.37 13.24 -12.87
C LEU A 197 -25.47 13.10 -11.34
N THR A 198 -26.68 12.87 -10.81
CA THR A 198 -26.89 12.20 -9.51
C THR A 198 -26.94 10.68 -9.71
N GLY A 199 -26.86 9.88 -8.64
CA GLY A 199 -27.11 8.42 -8.69
C GLY A 199 -28.38 8.05 -9.47
N ASN A 200 -29.52 8.70 -9.21
CA ASN A 200 -30.78 8.55 -9.99
C ASN A 200 -30.74 9.17 -11.42
N PHE A 201 -29.59 9.28 -12.06
CA PHE A 201 -29.34 9.76 -13.44
C PHE A 201 -29.90 11.16 -13.79
N LYS A 202 -30.26 11.97 -12.80
CA LYS A 202 -30.74 13.34 -13.00
C LYS A 202 -29.55 14.26 -13.31
N LYS A 203 -29.66 15.04 -14.39
CA LYS A 203 -28.68 16.05 -14.77
C LYS A 203 -28.66 17.23 -13.81
N VAL A 204 -27.46 17.64 -13.38
CA VAL A 204 -27.15 18.81 -12.56
C VAL A 204 -26.14 19.67 -13.33
N PRO A 205 -26.42 20.93 -13.66
CA PRO A 205 -25.47 21.81 -14.34
C PRO A 205 -24.16 21.98 -13.54
N VAL A 206 -23.01 22.05 -14.22
CA VAL A 206 -21.71 22.30 -13.56
C VAL A 206 -21.68 23.69 -12.90
N SER A 207 -22.47 24.65 -13.39
CA SER A 207 -22.68 25.96 -12.72
C SER A 207 -23.19 25.84 -11.29
N ASP A 208 -23.91 24.77 -10.95
CA ASP A 208 -24.47 24.55 -9.62
C ASP A 208 -23.39 24.06 -8.61
N LEU A 209 -22.14 23.94 -9.08
CA LEU A 209 -20.93 23.65 -8.30
C LEU A 209 -20.01 24.88 -8.14
N GLU A 210 -20.29 26.01 -8.83
CA GLU A 210 -19.49 27.22 -8.67
C GLU A 210 -19.63 27.79 -7.25
N GLY A 211 -18.51 28.12 -6.60
CA GLY A 211 -18.48 28.54 -5.20
C GLY A 211 -18.57 27.39 -4.18
N LYS A 212 -18.58 26.12 -4.61
CA LYS A 212 -18.50 24.94 -3.73
C LYS A 212 -17.10 24.36 -3.71
N ILE A 213 -16.75 23.68 -2.61
CA ILE A 213 -15.58 22.79 -2.59
C ILE A 213 -16.01 21.46 -3.22
N VAL A 214 -15.27 20.94 -4.19
CA VAL A 214 -15.63 19.73 -4.94
C VAL A 214 -14.50 18.71 -4.84
N GLY A 215 -14.79 17.53 -4.27
CA GLY A 215 -13.92 16.37 -4.36
C GLY A 215 -14.16 15.62 -5.68
N LEU A 216 -13.15 15.49 -6.53
CA LEU A 216 -13.16 14.60 -7.68
C LEU A 216 -12.69 13.23 -7.21
N TYR A 217 -13.62 12.28 -7.11
CA TYR A 217 -13.35 10.94 -6.58
C TYR A 217 -13.07 9.97 -7.72
N PHE A 218 -11.83 9.50 -7.83
CA PHE A 218 -11.42 8.51 -8.80
C PHE A 218 -11.52 7.12 -8.15
N SER A 219 -12.32 6.24 -8.74
CA SER A 219 -12.65 4.90 -8.23
C SER A 219 -12.60 3.87 -9.35
N LEU A 220 -12.14 2.66 -8.98
CA LEU A 220 -12.19 1.45 -9.77
C LEU A 220 -12.52 0.30 -8.79
N SER A 221 -13.66 -0.36 -8.98
CA SER A 221 -14.24 -1.37 -8.09
C SER A 221 -13.38 -2.63 -7.98
N SER A 222 -12.61 -2.96 -9.02
CA SER A 222 -11.66 -4.08 -9.03
C SER A 222 -10.41 -3.85 -8.17
N PHE A 223 -10.22 -2.64 -7.62
CA PHE A 223 -9.12 -2.31 -6.72
C PHE A 223 -9.61 -2.25 -5.27
N GLU A 224 -9.20 -3.22 -4.43
CA GLU A 224 -9.81 -3.48 -3.11
C GLU A 224 -9.81 -2.25 -2.17
N ALA A 225 -8.76 -1.42 -2.22
CA ALA A 225 -8.67 -0.20 -1.43
C ALA A 225 -9.82 0.79 -1.69
N CYS A 226 -10.36 0.84 -2.92
CA CYS A 226 -11.53 1.67 -3.26
C CYS A 226 -12.76 1.25 -2.44
N ALA A 227 -13.02 -0.05 -2.30
CA ALA A 227 -14.17 -0.55 -1.53
C ALA A 227 -14.04 -0.24 -0.02
N GLY A 228 -12.82 -0.27 0.51
CA GLY A 228 -12.52 0.17 1.88
C GLY A 228 -12.75 1.67 2.07
N PHE A 229 -12.21 2.49 1.17
CA PHE A 229 -12.26 3.95 1.26
C PHE A 229 -13.66 4.53 0.97
N THR A 230 -14.40 4.04 -0.05
CA THR A 230 -15.79 4.45 -0.36
C THR A 230 -16.66 4.41 0.90
N ARG A 231 -16.54 3.35 1.72
CA ARG A 231 -17.28 3.19 2.99
C ARG A 231 -16.90 4.21 4.08
N ARG A 232 -15.71 4.82 4.02
CA ARG A 232 -15.32 5.96 4.86
C ARG A 232 -15.78 7.28 4.25
N LEU A 233 -15.62 7.43 2.94
CA LEU A 233 -15.96 8.64 2.20
C LEU A 233 -17.46 8.98 2.30
N VAL A 234 -18.34 7.98 2.23
CA VAL A 234 -19.80 8.15 2.46
C VAL A 234 -20.07 8.71 3.87
N LYS A 235 -19.39 8.21 4.91
CA LYS A 235 -19.57 8.69 6.29
C LYS A 235 -19.06 10.12 6.46
N PHE A 236 -17.86 10.40 5.94
CA PHE A 236 -17.25 11.73 5.91
C PHE A 236 -18.15 12.76 5.21
N TYR A 237 -18.66 12.41 4.02
CA TYR A 237 -19.52 13.25 3.22
C TYR A 237 -20.84 13.54 3.92
N ASN A 238 -21.50 12.52 4.48
CA ASN A 238 -22.74 12.70 5.23
C ASN A 238 -22.55 13.58 6.46
N GLU A 239 -21.47 13.42 7.23
CA GLU A 239 -21.19 14.30 8.38
C GLU A 239 -20.91 15.76 7.94
N LEU A 240 -20.25 15.99 6.80
CA LEU A 240 -20.14 17.36 6.24
C LEU A 240 -21.50 17.93 5.83
N LYS A 241 -22.41 17.14 5.24
CA LYS A 241 -23.77 17.59 4.93
C LYS A 241 -24.58 17.90 6.20
N GLU A 242 -24.45 17.11 7.26
CA GLU A 242 -25.07 17.38 8.57
C GLU A 242 -24.51 18.65 9.23
N ARG A 243 -23.21 18.91 9.09
CA ARG A 243 -22.56 20.17 9.51
C ARG A 243 -22.96 21.37 8.64
N GLY A 244 -23.67 21.16 7.52
CA GLY A 244 -24.09 22.21 6.58
C GLY A 244 -22.97 22.75 5.69
N GLU A 245 -21.89 22.00 5.51
CA GLU A 245 -20.70 22.42 4.77
C GLU A 245 -20.91 22.33 3.25
N ASN A 246 -20.34 23.30 2.52
CA ASN A 246 -20.55 23.45 1.07
C ASN A 246 -19.58 22.58 0.25
N PHE A 247 -19.56 21.29 0.58
CA PHE A 247 -18.74 20.26 -0.07
C PHE A 247 -19.62 19.35 -0.96
N GLU A 248 -19.19 19.10 -2.19
CA GLU A 248 -19.76 18.09 -3.09
C GLU A 248 -18.69 17.06 -3.48
N ILE A 249 -19.12 15.88 -3.90
CA ILE A 249 -18.25 14.90 -4.57
C ILE A 249 -18.76 14.70 -5.99
N VAL A 250 -17.84 14.54 -6.94
CA VAL A 250 -18.08 14.11 -8.32
C VAL A 250 -17.25 12.85 -8.57
N LEU A 251 -17.93 11.72 -8.72
CA LEU A 251 -17.34 10.44 -9.12
C LEU A 251 -16.79 10.54 -10.55
N VAL A 252 -15.51 10.24 -10.68
CA VAL A 252 -14.78 9.99 -11.92
C VAL A 252 -14.51 8.49 -11.96
N SER A 253 -15.56 7.72 -12.23
CA SER A 253 -15.45 6.26 -12.35
C SER A 253 -14.57 5.90 -13.55
N LEU A 254 -13.79 4.85 -13.37
CA LEU A 254 -12.79 4.34 -14.30
C LEU A 254 -13.19 2.98 -14.90
N GLU A 255 -14.43 2.56 -14.67
CA GLU A 255 -14.99 1.27 -15.11
C GLU A 255 -15.08 1.16 -16.64
N GLU A 256 -14.81 -0.04 -17.14
CA GLU A 256 -14.89 -0.36 -18.57
C GLU A 256 -16.27 -0.87 -19.00
N ASP A 257 -17.12 -1.31 -18.07
CA ASP A 257 -18.48 -1.79 -18.33
C ASP A 257 -19.55 -1.01 -17.56
N GLU A 258 -20.77 -0.97 -18.14
CA GLU A 258 -21.88 -0.16 -17.60
C GLU A 258 -22.46 -0.76 -16.30
N PRO A 259 -22.63 -2.09 -16.14
CA PRO A 259 -22.97 -2.70 -14.85
C PRO A 259 -22.05 -2.30 -13.69
N SER A 260 -20.73 -2.46 -13.81
CA SER A 260 -19.78 -2.10 -12.72
C SER A 260 -19.85 -0.62 -12.36
N PHE A 261 -20.04 0.27 -13.36
CA PHE A 261 -20.30 1.69 -13.13
C PHE A 261 -21.61 1.96 -12.37
N MET A 262 -22.67 1.18 -12.62
CA MET A 262 -23.98 1.35 -11.99
C MET A 262 -23.94 0.94 -10.51
N ASP A 263 -23.33 -0.21 -10.19
CA ASP A 263 -23.18 -0.71 -8.83
C ASP A 263 -22.36 0.26 -7.95
N ASP A 264 -21.34 0.92 -8.52
CA ASP A 264 -20.50 1.92 -7.82
C ASP A 264 -21.15 3.32 -7.74
N PHE A 265 -22.33 3.55 -8.35
CA PHE A 265 -22.92 4.90 -8.51
C PHE A 265 -24.39 5.07 -8.11
N GLU A 266 -25.30 4.12 -8.37
CA GLU A 266 -26.75 4.37 -8.24
C GLU A 266 -27.17 4.72 -6.79
N ASP A 267 -26.64 4.01 -5.80
CA ASP A 267 -26.89 4.23 -4.37
C ASP A 267 -26.02 5.35 -3.74
N MET A 268 -25.10 5.98 -4.49
CA MET A 268 -24.16 6.93 -3.91
C MET A 268 -24.77 8.32 -3.65
N PRO A 269 -24.43 8.98 -2.51
CA PRO A 269 -25.04 10.25 -2.10
C PRO A 269 -24.46 11.48 -2.83
N TRP A 270 -23.65 11.25 -3.87
CA TRP A 270 -22.87 12.26 -4.57
C TRP A 270 -23.19 12.34 -6.08
N LEU A 271 -22.45 13.18 -6.79
CA LEU A 271 -22.59 13.39 -8.23
C LEU A 271 -21.60 12.51 -8.99
N GLY A 272 -21.75 12.40 -10.31
CA GLY A 272 -20.86 11.62 -11.17
C GLY A 272 -20.75 12.15 -12.59
N ILE A 273 -19.61 11.91 -13.23
CA ILE A 273 -19.43 12.08 -14.67
C ILE A 273 -20.18 10.92 -15.37
N PRO A 274 -20.85 11.15 -16.52
CA PRO A 274 -21.48 10.06 -17.27
C PRO A 274 -20.49 8.98 -17.71
N PHE A 275 -20.94 7.72 -17.67
CA PHE A 275 -20.18 6.57 -18.14
C PHE A 275 -19.60 6.79 -19.56
N LYS A 276 -18.32 6.44 -19.73
CA LYS A 276 -17.53 6.63 -20.96
C LYS A 276 -17.49 8.06 -21.53
N ASP A 277 -17.65 9.09 -20.71
CA ASP A 277 -17.22 10.43 -21.07
C ASP A 277 -15.69 10.53 -21.12
N LYS A 278 -15.15 10.99 -22.25
CA LYS A 278 -13.71 11.23 -22.45
C LYS A 278 -13.10 12.25 -21.50
N LEU A 279 -13.91 12.95 -20.71
CA LEU A 279 -13.40 13.77 -19.60
C LEU A 279 -12.65 12.92 -18.56
N SER A 280 -13.06 11.68 -18.24
CA SER A 280 -12.34 10.84 -17.27
C SER A 280 -10.89 10.60 -17.71
N GLU A 281 -10.68 10.18 -18.97
CA GLU A 281 -9.36 10.03 -19.60
C GLU A 281 -8.51 11.33 -19.59
N LYS A 282 -9.15 12.50 -19.55
CA LYS A 282 -8.45 13.80 -19.48
C LYS A 282 -8.10 14.16 -18.03
N LEU A 283 -9.02 14.02 -17.08
CA LEU A 283 -8.82 14.44 -15.68
C LEU A 283 -7.69 13.67 -15.01
N VAL A 284 -7.57 12.38 -15.32
CA VAL A 284 -6.54 11.49 -14.75
C VAL A 284 -5.13 11.93 -15.15
N ARG A 285 -4.94 12.34 -16.41
CA ARG A 285 -3.69 12.99 -16.87
C ARG A 285 -3.52 14.39 -16.29
N TYR A 286 -4.58 15.18 -16.22
CA TYR A 286 -4.54 16.58 -15.78
C TYR A 286 -4.22 16.77 -14.28
N PHE A 287 -4.56 15.78 -13.44
CA PHE A 287 -4.15 15.74 -12.04
C PHE A 287 -2.98 14.78 -11.78
N ASP A 288 -2.39 14.25 -12.85
CA ASP A 288 -1.28 13.29 -12.87
C ASP A 288 -1.43 12.15 -11.85
N LEU A 289 -2.55 11.44 -11.90
CA LEU A 289 -2.85 10.39 -10.93
C LEU A 289 -1.76 9.32 -10.90
N GLU A 290 -1.29 9.03 -9.69
CA GLU A 290 -0.36 7.95 -9.36
C GLU A 290 -1.15 6.73 -8.88
N ASP A 291 -1.94 6.89 -7.80
CA ASP A 291 -2.66 5.81 -7.10
C ASP A 291 -4.20 5.85 -7.20
N LEU A 292 -4.81 4.73 -6.82
CA LEU A 292 -6.22 4.62 -6.44
C LEU A 292 -6.38 4.06 -5.01
N PRO A 293 -7.48 4.39 -4.31
CA PRO A 293 -8.40 5.47 -4.61
C PRO A 293 -7.71 6.84 -4.56
N THR A 294 -8.21 7.82 -5.32
CA THR A 294 -7.73 9.21 -5.25
C THR A 294 -8.90 10.17 -5.09
N LEU A 295 -8.76 11.15 -4.19
CA LEU A 295 -9.74 12.21 -4.00
C LEU A 295 -9.08 13.59 -4.12
N THR A 296 -9.13 14.17 -5.32
CA THR A 296 -8.61 15.52 -5.60
C THR A 296 -9.60 16.57 -5.13
N VAL A 297 -9.17 17.52 -4.31
CA VAL A 297 -10.04 18.57 -3.76
C VAL A 297 -9.85 19.88 -4.52
N ILE A 298 -10.92 20.32 -5.18
CA ILE A 298 -11.06 21.63 -5.82
C ILE A 298 -11.75 22.59 -4.86
N GLY A 299 -11.17 23.77 -4.65
CA GLY A 299 -11.69 24.82 -3.77
C GLY A 299 -12.86 25.60 -4.36
N ALA A 300 -13.52 26.39 -3.52
CA ALA A 300 -14.63 27.26 -3.90
C ALA A 300 -14.24 28.39 -4.89
N ASP A 301 -12.96 28.69 -5.03
CA ASP A 301 -12.39 29.57 -6.07
C ASP A 301 -12.09 28.83 -7.38
N GLY A 302 -12.30 27.51 -7.43
CA GLY A 302 -12.04 26.63 -8.55
C GLY A 302 -10.64 26.01 -8.59
N LYS A 303 -9.73 26.36 -7.67
CA LYS A 303 -8.33 25.92 -7.71
C LYS A 303 -8.11 24.61 -6.95
N THR A 304 -7.10 23.83 -7.34
CA THR A 304 -6.74 22.61 -6.61
C THR A 304 -6.20 22.99 -5.22
N VAL A 305 -6.84 22.47 -4.17
CA VAL A 305 -6.47 22.66 -2.76
C VAL A 305 -5.54 21.55 -2.28
N ASN A 306 -5.78 20.32 -2.75
CA ASN A 306 -4.90 19.16 -2.60
C ASN A 306 -5.18 18.14 -3.72
N VAL A 307 -4.15 17.44 -4.20
CA VAL A 307 -4.23 16.44 -5.28
C VAL A 307 -4.81 15.10 -4.82
N ASN A 308 -4.52 14.66 -3.60
CA ASN A 308 -5.17 13.51 -2.97
C ASN A 308 -5.38 13.78 -1.45
N VAL A 309 -6.56 13.43 -0.93
CA VAL A 309 -6.91 13.59 0.50
C VAL A 309 -7.34 12.30 1.20
N VAL A 310 -7.15 11.13 0.56
CA VAL A 310 -7.53 9.81 1.09
C VAL A 310 -7.00 9.60 2.51
N GLU A 311 -5.67 9.65 2.71
CA GLU A 311 -5.05 9.52 4.04
C GLU A 311 -5.63 10.51 5.06
N LEU A 312 -5.85 11.77 4.63
CA LEU A 312 -6.31 12.84 5.52
C LEU A 312 -7.73 12.58 6.04
N ILE A 313 -8.58 11.93 5.23
CA ILE A 313 -9.91 11.46 5.63
C ILE A 313 -9.80 10.20 6.51
N GLU A 314 -8.86 9.30 6.24
CA GLU A 314 -8.66 8.10 7.08
C GLU A 314 -8.13 8.46 8.49
N ASP A 315 -7.19 9.40 8.58
CA ASP A 315 -6.53 9.83 9.82
C ASP A 315 -7.37 10.79 10.67
N TYR A 316 -7.95 11.81 10.04
CA TYR A 316 -8.57 12.94 10.74
C TYR A 316 -10.06 13.11 10.41
N GLY A 317 -10.59 12.38 9.42
CA GLY A 317 -11.97 12.50 8.96
C GLY A 317 -12.34 13.94 8.63
N VAL A 318 -13.55 14.34 9.04
CA VAL A 318 -14.06 15.71 8.88
C VAL A 318 -13.18 16.79 9.51
N GLU A 319 -12.31 16.45 10.46
CA GLU A 319 -11.36 17.43 11.01
C GLU A 319 -10.19 17.73 10.07
N ALA A 320 -10.01 17.02 8.95
CA ALA A 320 -9.13 17.46 7.86
C ALA A 320 -9.72 18.61 7.02
N TYR A 321 -11.06 18.71 6.91
CA TYR A 321 -11.72 19.71 6.09
C TYR A 321 -11.43 21.15 6.59
N PRO A 322 -11.20 22.13 5.69
CA PRO A 322 -11.33 22.07 4.22
C PRO A 322 -9.99 21.77 3.50
N PHE A 323 -9.15 20.88 4.03
CA PHE A 323 -7.91 20.35 3.43
C PHE A 323 -6.79 21.35 3.08
N THR A 324 -7.03 22.65 3.22
CA THR A 324 -6.02 23.70 2.96
C THR A 324 -4.74 23.50 3.79
N SER A 325 -3.58 23.84 3.21
CA SER A 325 -2.27 23.80 3.89
C SER A 325 -2.28 24.46 5.28
N LYS A 326 -3.05 25.54 5.46
CA LYS A 326 -3.24 26.18 6.78
C LYS A 326 -3.92 25.26 7.80
N LYS A 327 -5.02 24.60 7.43
CA LYS A 327 -5.76 23.65 8.27
C LYS A 327 -4.87 22.43 8.60
N LEU A 328 -4.13 21.90 7.61
CA LEU A 328 -3.22 20.76 7.84
C LEU A 328 -2.06 21.13 8.79
N LYS A 329 -1.50 22.35 8.67
CA LYS A 329 -0.51 22.88 9.63
C LYS A 329 -1.10 23.08 11.03
N GLU A 330 -2.37 23.47 11.14
CA GLU A 330 -3.09 23.56 12.43
C GLU A 330 -3.28 22.19 13.10
N ILE A 331 -3.63 21.15 12.32
CA ILE A 331 -3.76 19.76 12.78
C ILE A 331 -2.39 19.22 13.22
N LYS A 332 -1.36 19.27 12.36
CA LYS A 332 -0.01 18.78 12.69
C LYS A 332 0.56 19.46 13.94
N ARG A 333 0.30 20.76 14.14
CA ARG A 333 0.65 21.47 15.39
C ARG A 333 -0.13 20.94 16.61
N ARG A 334 -1.46 20.76 16.52
CA ARG A 334 -2.26 20.21 17.63
C ARG A 334 -1.83 18.78 17.99
N GLU A 335 -1.48 17.97 17.00
CA GLU A 335 -1.01 16.60 17.24
C GLU A 335 0.37 16.59 17.92
N LYS A 336 1.30 17.44 17.46
CA LYS A 336 2.58 17.64 18.15
C LYS A 336 2.37 18.11 19.60
N GLU A 337 1.52 19.10 19.83
CA GLU A 337 1.16 19.57 21.18
C GLU A 337 0.51 18.47 22.03
N ARG A 338 -0.30 17.56 21.45
CA ARG A 338 -0.88 16.40 22.14
C ARG A 338 0.17 15.40 22.58
N ILE A 339 1.15 15.09 21.72
CA ILE A 339 2.27 14.20 22.02
C ILE A 339 3.22 14.84 23.06
N GLU A 340 3.52 16.13 22.90
CA GLU A 340 4.31 16.94 23.86
C GLU A 340 3.60 17.12 25.21
N ALA A 341 2.28 17.05 25.27
CA ALA A 341 1.48 17.03 26.50
C ALA A 341 1.22 15.62 27.08
N GLN A 342 1.46 14.54 26.33
CA GLN A 342 1.17 13.17 26.75
C GLN A 342 1.86 12.80 28.08
N THR A 343 1.10 12.18 28.98
CA THR A 343 1.56 11.54 30.23
C THR A 343 0.97 10.14 30.34
N LEU A 344 1.50 9.30 31.22
CA LEU A 344 0.95 7.96 31.46
C LEU A 344 -0.50 8.04 31.97
N GLU A 345 -0.81 9.03 32.80
CA GLU A 345 -2.15 9.31 33.31
C GLU A 345 -3.11 9.74 32.19
N SER A 346 -2.65 10.57 31.22
CA SER A 346 -3.47 10.96 30.07
C SER A 346 -3.86 9.81 29.14
N LEU A 347 -3.13 8.69 29.22
CA LEU A 347 -3.41 7.47 28.47
C LEU A 347 -4.26 6.48 29.29
N LEU A 348 -3.99 6.36 30.59
CA LEU A 348 -4.52 5.28 31.43
C LEU A 348 -5.56 5.70 32.47
N VAL A 349 -5.84 7.00 32.68
CA VAL A 349 -6.87 7.47 33.62
C VAL A 349 -8.09 7.99 32.87
N SER A 350 -9.29 7.51 33.22
CA SER A 350 -10.55 7.98 32.64
C SER A 350 -11.66 8.07 33.70
N GLY A 351 -11.96 9.29 34.17
CA GLY A 351 -12.85 9.50 35.31
C GLY A 351 -12.35 8.73 36.54
N ASP A 352 -13.24 7.95 37.16
CA ASP A 352 -12.91 7.09 38.32
C ASP A 352 -12.14 5.80 37.95
N LYS A 353 -11.78 5.59 36.67
CA LYS A 353 -10.95 4.47 36.21
C LYS A 353 -9.47 4.87 36.25
N ASP A 354 -8.90 4.90 37.46
CA ASP A 354 -7.52 5.31 37.74
C ASP A 354 -6.54 4.14 38.01
N PHE A 355 -6.99 2.90 37.76
CA PHE A 355 -6.26 1.67 38.11
C PHE A 355 -6.15 0.69 36.94
N VAL A 356 -5.18 -0.21 37.02
CA VAL A 356 -5.09 -1.47 36.24
C VAL A 356 -5.27 -2.67 37.18
N VAL A 357 -5.38 -3.89 36.66
CA VAL A 357 -5.53 -5.12 37.45
C VAL A 357 -4.38 -6.09 37.22
N LYS A 358 -4.13 -6.98 38.19
CA LYS A 358 -3.29 -8.18 38.03
C LYS A 358 -4.15 -9.39 37.67
N ASN A 359 -3.49 -10.50 37.36
CA ASN A 359 -4.12 -11.82 37.19
C ASN A 359 -4.84 -12.37 38.45
N ASP A 360 -4.58 -11.84 39.65
CA ASP A 360 -5.35 -12.14 40.87
C ASP A 360 -6.55 -11.20 41.10
N GLY A 361 -6.87 -10.34 40.12
CA GLY A 361 -7.91 -9.32 40.19
C GLY A 361 -7.58 -8.13 41.10
N SER A 362 -6.42 -8.11 41.78
CA SER A 362 -6.03 -6.98 42.63
C SER A 362 -5.72 -5.74 41.80
N LYS A 363 -6.23 -4.59 42.27
CA LYS A 363 -6.07 -3.29 41.60
C LYS A 363 -4.71 -2.67 41.93
N VAL A 364 -4.08 -2.08 40.93
CA VAL A 364 -2.86 -1.27 41.03
C VAL A 364 -3.18 0.14 40.50
N PRO A 365 -3.07 1.20 41.30
CA PRO A 365 -3.26 2.58 40.83
C PRO A 365 -2.25 2.93 39.71
N VAL A 366 -2.70 3.67 38.69
CA VAL A 366 -1.82 4.17 37.61
C VAL A 366 -0.72 5.08 38.16
N SER A 367 -0.97 5.77 39.28
CA SER A 367 0.04 6.56 40.00
C SER A 367 1.20 5.73 40.58
N GLU A 368 1.05 4.41 40.75
CA GLU A 368 2.17 3.50 41.09
C GLU A 368 2.96 3.05 39.85
N LEU A 369 2.55 3.45 38.64
CA LEU A 369 3.19 3.14 37.36
C LEU A 369 3.93 4.34 36.75
N VAL A 370 3.65 5.56 37.21
CA VAL A 370 4.39 6.77 36.81
C VAL A 370 5.87 6.64 37.17
N GLY A 371 6.76 7.01 36.26
CA GLY A 371 8.21 6.81 36.43
C GLY A 371 8.72 5.41 36.09
N LYS A 372 7.90 4.55 35.46
CA LYS A 372 8.31 3.24 34.92
C LYS A 372 8.29 3.25 33.40
N ASN A 373 9.11 2.40 32.79
CA ASN A 373 8.95 2.02 31.39
C ASN A 373 7.75 1.07 31.27
N ILE A 374 6.76 1.42 30.46
CA ILE A 374 5.51 0.68 30.28
C ILE A 374 5.42 0.17 28.85
N LEU A 375 5.14 -1.12 28.66
CA LEU A 375 4.75 -1.68 27.36
C LEU A 375 3.25 -1.94 27.34
N LEU A 376 2.50 -1.30 26.44
CA LEU A 376 1.11 -1.65 26.16
C LEU A 376 1.08 -2.82 25.18
N TYR A 377 0.53 -3.97 25.59
CA TYR A 377 0.45 -5.18 24.78
C TYR A 377 -0.98 -5.38 24.27
N PHE A 378 -1.22 -5.07 22.98
CA PHE A 378 -2.51 -5.24 22.30
C PHE A 378 -2.58 -6.64 21.70
N SER A 379 -3.53 -7.46 22.16
CA SER A 379 -3.57 -8.89 21.88
C SER A 379 -4.94 -9.49 22.21
N ALA A 380 -5.20 -10.73 21.77
CA ALA A 380 -6.34 -11.53 22.18
C ALA A 380 -5.97 -13.01 22.27
N HIS A 381 -6.78 -13.80 22.97
CA HIS A 381 -6.69 -15.26 23.05
C HIS A 381 -6.98 -15.91 21.69
N TRP A 382 -8.03 -15.45 20.98
CA TRP A 382 -8.47 -16.01 19.71
C TRP A 382 -7.43 -15.86 18.58
N CYS A 383 -6.60 -14.82 18.66
CA CYS A 383 -5.56 -14.46 17.70
C CYS A 383 -4.38 -15.47 17.66
N PRO A 384 -4.17 -16.24 16.56
CA PRO A 384 -3.07 -17.20 16.47
C PRO A 384 -1.65 -16.60 16.60
N PRO A 385 -1.27 -15.51 15.90
CA PRO A 385 0.08 -14.94 16.06
C PRO A 385 0.31 -14.33 17.45
N CYS A 386 -0.76 -13.94 18.15
CA CYS A 386 -0.70 -13.50 19.55
C CYS A 386 -0.33 -14.65 20.50
N ARG A 387 -0.91 -15.84 20.30
CA ARG A 387 -0.54 -17.05 21.05
C ARG A 387 0.91 -17.47 20.76
N ALA A 388 1.37 -17.33 19.51
CA ALA A 388 2.76 -17.62 19.14
C ALA A 388 3.77 -16.60 19.72
N PHE A 389 3.40 -15.33 19.84
CA PHE A 389 4.27 -14.28 20.38
C PHE A 389 4.39 -14.29 21.92
N LEU A 390 3.33 -14.70 22.64
CA LEU A 390 3.28 -14.63 24.11
C LEU A 390 4.49 -15.29 24.82
N PRO A 391 4.95 -16.51 24.49
CA PRO A 391 6.11 -17.12 25.14
C PRO A 391 7.40 -16.29 25.00
N ARG A 392 7.61 -15.66 23.84
CA ARG A 392 8.74 -14.77 23.59
C ARG A 392 8.62 -13.47 24.39
N LEU A 393 7.42 -12.92 24.53
CA LEU A 393 7.17 -11.74 25.36
C LEU A 393 7.40 -12.05 26.85
N ILE A 394 7.04 -13.24 27.34
CA ILE A 394 7.31 -13.69 28.72
C ILE A 394 8.82 -13.84 28.97
N GLU A 395 9.57 -14.46 28.05
CA GLU A 395 11.03 -14.55 28.11
C GLU A 395 11.67 -13.15 28.23
N VAL A 396 11.26 -12.24 27.35
CA VAL A 396 11.80 -10.87 27.26
C VAL A 396 11.42 -10.04 28.49
N TYR A 397 10.18 -10.14 28.99
CA TYR A 397 9.76 -9.48 30.22
C TYR A 397 10.63 -9.89 31.41
N ASN A 398 10.82 -11.19 31.64
CA ASN A 398 11.64 -11.68 32.76
C ASN A 398 13.10 -11.20 32.64
N ASN A 399 13.68 -11.29 31.43
CA ASN A 399 15.05 -10.85 31.14
C ASN A 399 15.27 -9.32 31.28
N ILE A 400 14.21 -8.51 31.16
CA ILE A 400 14.25 -7.07 31.47
C ILE A 400 14.07 -6.86 32.97
N LYS A 401 13.06 -7.48 33.61
CA LYS A 401 12.73 -7.30 35.04
C LYS A 401 13.86 -7.73 35.99
N GLU A 402 14.72 -8.66 35.59
CA GLU A 402 15.94 -9.01 36.34
C GLU A 402 16.97 -7.85 36.38
N LYS A 403 17.03 -7.05 35.31
CA LYS A 403 17.98 -5.93 35.16
C LYS A 403 17.38 -4.60 35.64
N ASP A 404 16.10 -4.38 35.37
CA ASP A 404 15.35 -3.18 35.73
C ASP A 404 13.93 -3.52 36.23
N GLY A 405 13.74 -3.40 37.55
CA GLY A 405 12.43 -3.57 38.19
C GLY A 405 11.42 -2.46 37.89
N ALA A 406 11.83 -1.37 37.23
CA ALA A 406 10.97 -0.28 36.78
C ALA A 406 10.46 -0.47 35.33
N PHE A 407 10.53 -1.67 34.78
CA PHE A 407 9.74 -2.07 33.61
C PHE A 407 8.38 -2.68 34.04
N GLU A 408 7.33 -2.50 33.25
CA GLU A 408 6.05 -3.21 33.41
C GLU A 408 5.31 -3.38 32.08
N ILE A 409 4.46 -4.41 31.98
CA ILE A 409 3.60 -4.65 30.81
C ILE A 409 2.13 -4.50 31.21
N ILE A 410 1.32 -3.88 30.34
CA ILE A 410 -0.13 -3.75 30.50
C ILE A 410 -0.81 -4.39 29.29
N PHE A 411 -1.48 -5.51 29.51
CA PHE A 411 -2.31 -6.18 28.52
C PHE A 411 -3.56 -5.34 28.20
N VAL A 412 -3.80 -5.16 26.89
CA VAL A 412 -4.95 -4.45 26.30
C VAL A 412 -5.69 -5.46 25.42
N SER A 413 -6.62 -6.18 26.03
CA SER A 413 -7.36 -7.28 25.41
C SER A 413 -8.31 -6.84 24.29
N SER A 414 -8.23 -7.52 23.15
CA SER A 414 -9.23 -7.52 22.07
C SER A 414 -10.11 -8.79 22.09
N ASP A 415 -10.24 -9.45 23.25
CA ASP A 415 -11.18 -10.55 23.46
C ASP A 415 -12.61 -10.00 23.56
N GLU A 416 -13.58 -10.81 23.12
CA GLU A 416 -15.01 -10.45 23.11
C GLU A 416 -15.80 -11.11 24.25
N ASP A 417 -15.20 -12.08 24.95
CA ASP A 417 -15.76 -12.75 26.12
C ASP A 417 -14.78 -12.76 27.32
N GLU A 418 -15.34 -12.84 28.53
CA GLU A 418 -14.59 -12.71 29.79
C GLU A 418 -13.82 -14.00 30.16
N GLU A 419 -14.20 -15.16 29.62
CA GLU A 419 -13.55 -16.46 29.88
C GLU A 419 -12.25 -16.62 29.08
N SER A 420 -12.27 -16.26 27.79
CA SER A 420 -11.06 -16.12 26.95
C SER A 420 -10.08 -15.11 27.55
N PHE A 421 -10.59 -13.96 28.03
CA PHE A 421 -9.78 -12.94 28.67
C PHE A 421 -9.07 -13.46 29.92
N ASP A 422 -9.81 -14.02 30.88
CA ASP A 422 -9.22 -14.53 32.14
C ASP A 422 -8.30 -15.73 31.87
N GLY A 423 -8.70 -16.64 30.98
CA GLY A 423 -7.90 -17.81 30.58
C GLY A 423 -6.55 -17.44 29.95
N TYR A 424 -6.51 -16.39 29.13
CA TYR A 424 -5.29 -15.89 28.51
C TYR A 424 -4.46 -14.99 29.46
N LEU A 425 -5.11 -14.14 30.25
CA LEU A 425 -4.48 -13.33 31.30
C LEU A 425 -3.83 -14.21 32.40
N SER A 426 -4.38 -15.39 32.70
CA SER A 426 -3.82 -16.32 33.69
C SER A 426 -2.38 -16.77 33.35
N GLN A 427 -2.01 -16.73 32.07
CA GLN A 427 -0.68 -17.11 31.56
C GLN A 427 0.34 -15.96 31.66
N MET A 428 -0.11 -14.75 32.02
CA MET A 428 0.70 -13.53 31.98
C MET A 428 1.25 -13.14 33.37
N PRO A 429 2.54 -12.80 33.50
CA PRO A 429 3.18 -12.38 34.75
C PRO A 429 3.12 -10.85 35.01
N TRP A 430 2.19 -10.13 34.39
CA TRP A 430 2.12 -8.67 34.33
C TRP A 430 0.70 -8.12 34.53
N LEU A 431 0.47 -6.83 34.24
CA LEU A 431 -0.78 -6.12 34.51
C LEU A 431 -1.73 -6.13 33.29
N SER A 432 -3.00 -5.80 33.50
CA SER A 432 -4.02 -5.74 32.44
C SER A 432 -5.01 -4.60 32.67
N LEU A 433 -5.63 -4.10 31.60
CA LEU A 433 -6.88 -3.35 31.73
C LEU A 433 -8.04 -4.31 32.04
N PRO A 434 -9.03 -3.91 32.86
CA PRO A 434 -10.23 -4.72 33.07
C PRO A 434 -10.92 -5.10 31.75
N PHE A 435 -11.57 -6.26 31.72
CA PHE A 435 -12.19 -6.79 30.50
C PHE A 435 -13.17 -5.79 29.85
N TRP A 436 -14.12 -5.28 30.63
CA TRP A 436 -15.14 -4.29 30.21
C TRP A 436 -14.63 -2.82 30.14
N ASP A 437 -13.33 -2.57 29.91
CA ASP A 437 -12.78 -1.22 29.95
C ASP A 437 -12.74 -0.49 28.60
N GLU A 438 -13.46 0.63 28.52
CA GLU A 438 -13.48 1.56 27.38
C GLU A 438 -12.12 2.17 27.05
N ARG A 439 -11.18 2.23 28.03
CA ARG A 439 -9.79 2.66 27.80
C ARG A 439 -9.12 1.83 26.70
N LYS A 440 -9.48 0.55 26.53
CA LYS A 440 -8.99 -0.31 25.44
C LYS A 440 -9.27 0.33 24.06
N ARG A 441 -10.53 0.74 23.81
CA ARG A 441 -10.98 1.42 22.56
C ARG A 441 -10.43 2.84 22.38
N PHE A 442 -10.02 3.50 23.46
CA PHE A 442 -9.31 4.78 23.39
C PHE A 442 -7.86 4.56 22.93
N LEU A 443 -7.13 3.67 23.61
CA LEU A 443 -5.72 3.38 23.33
C LEU A 443 -5.52 2.85 21.90
N SER A 444 -6.36 1.92 21.43
CA SER A 444 -6.25 1.41 20.05
C SER A 444 -6.39 2.51 19.00
N ARG A 445 -7.24 3.52 19.23
CA ARG A 445 -7.38 4.67 18.33
C ARG A 445 -6.22 5.65 18.45
N VAL A 446 -5.78 5.98 19.67
CA VAL A 446 -4.65 6.90 19.91
C VAL A 446 -3.37 6.38 19.24
N PHE A 447 -3.13 5.06 19.28
CA PHE A 447 -1.92 4.48 18.69
C PHE A 447 -2.09 4.02 17.23
N LYS A 448 -3.31 4.09 16.65
CA LYS A 448 -3.66 3.52 15.33
C LYS A 448 -3.37 2.00 15.22
N ILE A 449 -3.82 1.22 16.21
CA ILE A 449 -3.64 -0.23 16.21
C ILE A 449 -4.58 -0.88 15.18
N SER A 450 -4.04 -1.21 14.01
CA SER A 450 -4.75 -1.91 12.91
C SER A 450 -4.74 -3.43 13.06
N GLY A 451 -3.69 -4.00 13.67
CA GLY A 451 -3.52 -5.45 13.84
C GLY A 451 -2.94 -5.84 15.21
N ILE A 452 -3.01 -7.13 15.53
CA ILE A 452 -2.47 -7.73 16.76
C ILE A 452 -1.69 -9.03 16.45
N PRO A 453 -0.62 -9.37 17.20
CA PRO A 453 -0.13 -8.70 18.41
C PRO A 453 0.65 -7.41 18.11
N SER A 454 0.33 -6.34 18.83
CA SER A 454 1.01 -5.04 18.74
C SER A 454 1.54 -4.60 20.11
N CYS A 455 2.68 -3.91 20.13
CA CYS A 455 3.32 -3.45 21.37
C CYS A 455 3.77 -2.00 21.27
N VAL A 456 3.27 -1.13 22.15
CA VAL A 456 3.66 0.29 22.21
C VAL A 456 4.51 0.53 23.46
N ALA A 457 5.73 1.03 23.30
CA ALA A 457 6.62 1.35 24.40
C ALA A 457 6.45 2.80 24.87
N ILE A 458 6.38 2.99 26.19
CA ILE A 458 6.19 4.27 26.87
C ILE A 458 7.28 4.41 27.93
N ASN A 459 7.92 5.57 28.00
CA ASN A 459 9.04 5.85 28.91
C ASN A 459 8.56 6.32 30.32
N PRO A 460 9.47 6.53 31.29
CA PRO A 460 9.14 6.97 32.65
C PRO A 460 8.36 8.30 32.72
N GLU A 461 8.57 9.21 31.76
CA GLU A 461 7.87 10.49 31.63
C GLU A 461 6.47 10.35 30.99
N GLY A 462 6.05 9.15 30.61
CA GLY A 462 4.76 8.88 29.96
C GLY A 462 4.73 9.17 28.46
N LYS A 463 5.91 9.34 27.82
CA LYS A 463 6.05 9.56 26.37
C LYS A 463 6.17 8.25 25.61
N THR A 464 5.50 8.18 24.46
CA THR A 464 5.65 7.05 23.54
C THR A 464 7.01 7.09 22.88
N VAL A 465 7.72 5.97 22.94
CA VAL A 465 9.06 5.79 22.39
C VAL A 465 8.99 5.21 20.97
N THR A 466 8.11 4.23 20.78
CA THR A 466 7.91 3.47 19.54
C THR A 466 6.56 2.73 19.63
N LYS A 467 5.86 2.56 18.49
CA LYS A 467 4.68 1.68 18.39
C LYS A 467 5.03 0.31 17.78
N GLU A 468 6.29 0.14 17.40
CA GLU A 468 6.84 -0.93 16.59
C GLU A 468 7.55 -1.98 17.48
N ALA A 469 7.43 -1.85 18.81
CA ALA A 469 8.20 -2.62 19.79
C ALA A 469 8.00 -4.13 19.68
N ARG A 470 6.89 -4.62 19.09
CA ARG A 470 6.68 -6.04 18.81
C ARG A 470 7.77 -6.58 17.88
N SER A 471 8.13 -5.83 16.84
CA SER A 471 9.18 -6.20 15.88
C SER A 471 10.56 -6.15 16.55
N LEU A 472 10.84 -5.11 17.33
CA LEU A 472 12.10 -4.98 18.09
C LEU A 472 12.29 -6.13 19.12
N ILE A 473 11.19 -6.62 19.72
CA ILE A 473 11.18 -7.77 20.65
C ILE A 473 11.39 -9.11 19.92
N MET A 474 10.92 -9.24 18.68
CA MET A 474 11.26 -10.40 17.84
C MET A 474 12.76 -10.37 17.50
N GLU A 475 13.23 -9.27 16.91
CA GLU A 475 14.56 -9.09 16.33
C GLU A 475 15.69 -9.12 17.38
N HIS A 476 15.58 -8.33 18.46
CA HIS A 476 16.65 -8.18 19.47
C HIS A 476 16.27 -8.69 20.87
N GLY A 477 15.00 -9.03 21.10
CA GLY A 477 14.50 -9.47 22.41
C GLY A 477 14.72 -8.43 23.51
N ALA A 478 15.19 -8.88 24.67
CA ALA A 478 15.43 -8.03 25.83
C ALA A 478 16.57 -7.01 25.65
N ASN A 479 17.36 -7.11 24.58
CA ASN A 479 18.39 -6.11 24.28
C ASN A 479 17.82 -4.85 23.63
N ALA A 480 16.62 -4.91 23.02
CA ALA A 480 15.95 -3.74 22.46
C ALA A 480 15.64 -2.68 23.54
N TYR A 481 15.39 -3.10 24.79
CA TYR A 481 15.06 -2.22 25.92
C TYR A 481 16.12 -1.13 26.14
N PRO A 482 15.75 0.16 26.33
CA PRO A 482 14.40 0.71 26.56
C PRO A 482 13.60 1.08 25.28
N PHE A 483 13.91 0.44 24.15
CA PHE A 483 13.24 0.59 22.85
C PHE A 483 13.43 1.95 22.17
N THR A 484 14.39 2.78 22.61
CA THR A 484 14.66 4.09 22.01
C THR A 484 15.48 3.97 20.72
N LYS A 485 15.34 4.95 19.81
CA LYS A 485 16.04 4.96 18.51
C LYS A 485 17.56 4.85 18.67
N GLU A 486 18.13 5.44 19.72
CA GLU A 486 19.58 5.39 19.98
C GLU A 486 20.04 4.00 20.40
N GLN A 487 19.24 3.28 21.20
CA GLN A 487 19.55 1.90 21.59
C GLN A 487 19.42 0.94 20.40
N ILE A 488 18.41 1.12 19.54
CA ILE A 488 18.27 0.30 18.32
C ILE A 488 19.39 0.60 17.32
N LYS A 489 19.73 1.87 17.09
CA LYS A 489 20.89 2.26 16.26
C LYS A 489 22.17 1.62 16.79
N LYS A 490 22.45 1.75 18.09
CA LYS A 490 23.61 1.12 18.72
C LYS A 490 23.65 -0.41 18.52
N LEU A 491 22.51 -1.11 18.58
CA LEU A 491 22.47 -2.56 18.31
C LEU A 491 22.83 -2.89 16.86
N LYS A 492 22.37 -2.08 15.90
CA LYS A 492 22.74 -2.20 14.48
C LYS A 492 24.23 -1.89 14.27
N ASP A 493 24.74 -0.78 14.81
CA ASP A 493 26.17 -0.41 14.78
C ASP A 493 27.06 -1.54 15.35
N GLU A 494 26.68 -2.10 16.51
CA GLU A 494 27.36 -3.23 17.13
C GLU A 494 27.29 -4.53 16.30
N LEU A 495 26.24 -4.71 15.48
CA LEU A 495 26.08 -5.86 14.61
C LEU A 495 26.93 -5.71 13.33
N GLU A 496 27.01 -4.51 12.77
CA GLU A 496 27.87 -4.21 11.62
C GLU A 496 29.36 -4.33 11.94
N GLU A 497 29.82 -3.86 13.11
CA GLU A 497 31.22 -4.04 13.55
C GLU A 497 31.58 -5.52 13.77
N LYS A 498 30.62 -6.35 14.22
CA LYS A 498 30.78 -7.81 14.25
C LYS A 498 30.83 -8.36 12.83
N ALA A 499 29.94 -7.94 11.95
CA ALA A 499 29.87 -8.36 10.56
C ALA A 499 31.13 -8.03 9.74
N LYS A 500 31.84 -6.95 10.04
CA LYS A 500 33.16 -6.62 9.43
C LYS A 500 34.23 -7.68 9.71
N ASN A 501 34.07 -8.47 10.77
CA ASN A 501 34.99 -9.53 11.18
C ASN A 501 34.46 -10.95 10.84
N TRP A 502 33.26 -11.08 10.29
CA TRP A 502 32.70 -12.35 9.86
C TRP A 502 33.21 -12.75 8.46
N PRO A 503 33.48 -14.04 8.21
CA PRO A 503 33.86 -14.52 6.89
C PRO A 503 32.72 -14.32 5.88
N GLU A 504 33.04 -13.98 4.63
CA GLU A 504 32.04 -13.91 3.55
C GLU A 504 31.37 -15.26 3.25
N LYS A 505 31.99 -16.36 3.66
CA LYS A 505 31.57 -17.72 3.32
C LYS A 505 32.08 -18.76 4.31
N ILE A 506 31.19 -19.68 4.68
CA ILE A 506 31.44 -20.76 5.64
C ILE A 506 31.05 -22.14 5.08
N LYS A 507 31.36 -23.17 5.85
CA LYS A 507 30.69 -24.48 5.82
C LYS A 507 30.05 -24.69 7.19
N HIS A 508 28.85 -25.24 7.22
CA HIS A 508 28.12 -25.53 8.46
C HIS A 508 27.94 -27.04 8.63
N LYS A 509 28.00 -27.57 9.85
CA LYS A 509 27.91 -29.04 10.09
C LYS A 509 26.57 -29.60 9.61
N GLY A 510 25.49 -28.83 9.78
CA GLY A 510 24.14 -29.19 9.33
C GLY A 510 23.84 -28.87 7.86
N HIS A 511 24.79 -28.41 7.04
CA HIS A 511 24.52 -28.12 5.62
C HIS A 511 25.71 -28.36 4.67
N ASN A 512 25.47 -29.16 3.63
CA ASN A 512 26.52 -29.60 2.70
C ASN A 512 27.02 -28.51 1.73
N HIS A 513 26.22 -27.50 1.44
CA HIS A 513 26.62 -26.39 0.59
C HIS A 513 27.37 -25.31 1.37
N ALA A 514 28.12 -24.48 0.64
CA ALA A 514 28.73 -23.29 1.24
C ALA A 514 27.66 -22.20 1.46
N LEU A 515 27.54 -21.76 2.71
CA LEU A 515 26.71 -20.62 3.07
C LEU A 515 27.51 -19.33 2.89
N TRP A 516 26.87 -18.29 2.37
CA TRP A 516 27.44 -16.98 2.10
C TRP A 516 26.83 -15.94 3.02
N LYS A 517 27.65 -15.00 3.49
CA LYS A 517 27.20 -13.83 4.24
C LYS A 517 26.36 -12.93 3.30
N SER A 518 25.13 -12.62 3.69
CA SER A 518 24.23 -11.70 2.96
C SER A 518 23.41 -10.86 3.94
N ARG A 519 22.71 -9.84 3.45
CA ARG A 519 21.51 -9.30 4.10
C ARG A 519 20.29 -9.88 3.39
N ARG A 520 19.24 -10.29 4.13
CA ARG A 520 17.88 -10.61 3.65
C ARG A 520 16.91 -10.79 4.82
N ALA A 521 15.61 -10.85 4.53
CA ALA A 521 14.66 -11.54 5.40
C ALA A 521 14.74 -13.07 5.17
N TYR A 522 14.63 -13.86 6.24
CA TYR A 522 14.72 -15.32 6.21
C TYR A 522 14.11 -15.98 7.46
N MET A 523 13.81 -17.27 7.36
CA MET A 523 13.65 -18.16 8.52
C MET A 523 14.95 -18.93 8.74
N CYS A 524 15.46 -18.97 9.97
CA CYS A 524 16.71 -19.65 10.29
C CYS A 524 16.49 -21.16 10.50
N ASP A 525 17.00 -22.00 9.61
CA ASP A 525 16.94 -23.47 9.71
C ASP A 525 17.55 -24.01 11.01
N GLY A 526 18.55 -23.33 11.54
CA GLY A 526 19.27 -23.72 12.76
C GLY A 526 18.50 -23.48 14.06
N CYS A 527 17.42 -22.69 14.06
CA CYS A 527 16.63 -22.44 15.27
C CYS A 527 15.12 -22.17 15.09
N GLY A 528 14.60 -22.18 13.87
CA GLY A 528 13.17 -21.99 13.56
C GLY A 528 12.62 -20.58 13.86
N LYS A 529 13.41 -19.52 13.67
CA LYS A 529 13.02 -18.13 13.96
C LYS A 529 13.36 -17.18 12.80
N GLU A 530 12.57 -16.13 12.64
CA GLU A 530 12.83 -15.03 11.69
C GLU A 530 14.21 -14.38 11.89
N GLY A 531 14.83 -13.94 10.79
CA GLY A 531 15.92 -12.96 10.73
C GLY A 531 15.63 -11.92 9.65
N ARG A 532 16.12 -10.69 9.83
CA ARG A 532 15.78 -9.51 8.98
C ARG A 532 16.98 -8.57 8.70
N ASP A 533 18.20 -9.12 8.73
CA ASP A 533 19.45 -8.40 8.42
C ASP A 533 20.48 -9.46 7.97
N TRP A 534 21.68 -9.49 8.56
CA TRP A 534 22.73 -10.44 8.22
C TRP A 534 22.27 -11.91 8.36
N SER A 535 22.51 -12.70 7.32
CA SER A 535 22.30 -14.16 7.27
C SER A 535 23.55 -14.86 6.73
N PHE A 536 23.62 -16.18 6.93
CA PHE A 536 24.46 -17.08 6.16
C PHE A 536 23.58 -17.98 5.29
N TYR A 537 23.42 -17.61 4.01
CA TYR A 537 22.47 -18.24 3.07
C TYR A 537 23.13 -19.16 2.04
N CYS A 538 22.39 -20.18 1.59
CA CYS A 538 22.81 -21.06 0.52
C CYS A 538 22.36 -20.55 -0.87
N LYS A 539 23.30 -20.36 -1.81
CA LYS A 539 22.99 -19.99 -3.21
C LYS A 539 22.49 -21.15 -4.09
N LYS A 540 21.95 -22.23 -3.51
CA LYS A 540 21.56 -23.47 -4.22
C LYS A 540 20.25 -24.11 -3.74
N CYS A 541 19.75 -23.67 -2.60
CA CYS A 541 18.51 -24.11 -1.95
C CYS A 541 18.22 -23.05 -0.89
N ASP A 542 16.96 -22.79 -0.57
CA ASP A 542 16.62 -21.85 0.49
C ASP A 542 16.98 -22.50 1.83
N PHE A 543 18.14 -22.13 2.37
CA PHE A 543 18.67 -22.58 3.65
C PHE A 543 19.51 -21.44 4.22
N ASP A 544 19.10 -20.90 5.35
CA ASP A 544 19.61 -19.69 5.95
C ASP A 544 19.87 -19.89 7.44
N LEU A 545 20.96 -19.31 7.94
CA LEU A 545 21.28 -19.30 9.35
C LEU A 545 21.48 -17.88 9.87
N HIS A 546 21.01 -17.62 11.10
CA HIS A 546 21.47 -16.46 11.85
C HIS A 546 22.99 -16.53 12.05
N PRO A 547 23.71 -15.39 12.09
CA PRO A 547 25.15 -15.37 12.33
C PRO A 547 25.59 -16.12 13.58
N HIS A 548 24.81 -16.09 14.67
CA HIS A 548 25.10 -16.85 15.88
C HIS A 548 24.94 -18.37 15.67
N CYS A 549 23.83 -18.81 15.04
CA CYS A 549 23.64 -20.22 14.65
C CYS A 549 24.73 -20.73 13.69
N ALA A 550 25.29 -19.84 12.86
CA ALA A 550 26.28 -20.16 11.84
C ALA A 550 27.74 -20.17 12.35
N LEU A 551 28.03 -19.45 13.44
CA LEU A 551 29.40 -19.19 13.91
C LEU A 551 29.70 -19.70 15.33
N ASP A 552 28.70 -19.84 16.21
CA ASP A 552 28.89 -20.17 17.64
C ASP A 552 28.77 -21.69 17.95
N ASP A 553 28.93 -22.58 16.96
CA ASP A 553 28.67 -24.03 17.11
C ASP A 553 29.82 -24.84 17.75
N ASP A 554 30.25 -24.38 18.93
CA ASP A 554 31.16 -25.07 19.87
C ASP A 554 30.36 -25.87 20.93
N ARG A 555 29.20 -26.43 20.58
CA ARG A 555 28.42 -27.29 21.49
C ARG A 555 29.08 -28.66 21.66
N GLU A 556 29.41 -28.98 22.91
CA GLU A 556 30.15 -30.18 23.31
C GLU A 556 29.48 -31.47 22.83
N VAL A 557 30.18 -32.23 21.99
CA VAL A 557 29.83 -33.61 21.66
C VAL A 557 30.19 -34.49 22.86
N TRP A 558 29.32 -35.44 23.20
CA TRP A 558 29.66 -36.46 24.20
C TRP A 558 30.61 -37.49 23.58
N ASP A 559 31.85 -37.56 24.09
CA ASP A 559 32.81 -38.59 23.72
C ASP A 559 32.26 -40.00 24.03
N SER A 560 32.08 -40.78 22.97
CA SER A 560 32.19 -42.23 23.02
C SER A 560 32.86 -42.73 21.74
N ASP A 561 34.20 -42.68 21.74
CA ASP A 561 35.01 -43.44 20.78
C ASP A 561 34.71 -44.94 20.93
N ASP A 562 34.00 -45.51 19.96
CA ASP A 562 34.11 -46.92 19.54
C ASP A 562 33.80 -46.92 18.03
N ASP A 563 34.78 -47.33 17.21
CA ASP A 563 34.60 -47.51 15.76
C ASP A 563 33.61 -48.68 15.49
N ASP A 564 32.61 -48.49 14.61
CA ASP A 564 32.27 -49.45 13.53
C ASP A 564 31.02 -49.02 12.70
N GLU A 565 31.21 -49.06 11.36
CA GLU A 565 30.23 -49.32 10.27
C GLU A 565 28.96 -48.44 10.09
N ASP A 566 28.30 -48.63 8.92
CA ASP A 566 27.18 -47.82 8.42
C ASP A 566 25.84 -48.16 9.12
N ASP A 567 25.22 -47.19 9.80
CA ASP A 567 23.85 -47.29 10.34
C ASP A 567 22.91 -46.36 9.53
N GLU A 568 22.58 -46.77 8.30
CA GLU A 568 21.54 -46.12 7.49
C GLU A 568 20.19 -46.31 8.19
N ALA A 569 19.52 -45.22 8.58
CA ALA A 569 18.31 -45.30 9.39
C ALA A 569 17.12 -45.84 8.59
N GLU A 570 16.96 -47.17 8.55
CA GLU A 570 15.87 -47.89 7.88
C GLU A 570 14.49 -47.58 8.49
N TRP A 571 13.92 -46.41 8.14
CA TRP A 571 12.48 -46.20 8.27
C TRP A 571 11.75 -47.22 7.38
N PRO A 572 10.80 -48.02 7.92
CA PRO A 572 10.14 -49.11 7.19
C PRO A 572 9.52 -48.67 5.87
N GLU A 573 9.56 -49.50 4.83
CA GLU A 573 8.92 -49.17 3.54
C GLU A 573 7.41 -48.98 3.65
N LYS A 574 6.75 -49.69 4.58
CA LYS A 574 5.29 -49.63 4.81
C LYS A 574 4.93 -49.66 6.30
N ILE A 575 3.90 -48.92 6.69
CA ILE A 575 3.39 -48.83 8.08
C ILE A 575 1.85 -48.80 8.12
N LYS A 576 1.27 -49.06 9.30
CA LYS A 576 -0.12 -48.73 9.62
C LYS A 576 -0.13 -47.66 10.70
N HIS A 577 -0.88 -46.57 10.50
CA HIS A 577 -0.89 -45.44 11.42
C HIS A 577 -2.22 -45.28 12.15
N MET A 578 -2.23 -44.83 13.40
CA MET A 578 -3.47 -44.76 14.19
C MET A 578 -4.48 -43.71 13.72
N LEU A 579 -4.04 -42.74 12.89
CA LEU A 579 -4.92 -41.75 12.26
C LEU A 579 -5.45 -42.19 10.89
N HIS A 580 -5.02 -43.34 10.33
CA HIS A 580 -5.38 -43.74 8.97
C HIS A 580 -5.55 -45.25 8.79
N LYS A 581 -6.64 -45.67 8.12
CA LYS A 581 -7.02 -47.09 8.04
C LYS A 581 -6.18 -47.92 7.05
N HIS A 582 -5.71 -47.31 5.96
CA HIS A 582 -4.90 -47.98 4.93
C HIS A 582 -3.43 -48.09 5.33
N VAL A 583 -2.67 -48.87 4.58
CA VAL A 583 -1.21 -48.98 4.75
C VAL A 583 -0.54 -47.77 4.07
N LEU A 584 0.26 -47.03 4.83
CA LEU A 584 1.07 -45.94 4.29
C LEU A 584 2.41 -46.47 3.79
N VAL A 585 2.93 -45.90 2.71
CA VAL A 585 4.15 -46.29 2.01
C VAL A 585 5.15 -45.15 2.04
N LYS A 586 6.42 -45.46 2.28
CA LYS A 586 7.53 -44.51 2.29
C LYS A 586 7.83 -44.03 0.87
N ALA A 587 7.76 -42.73 0.61
CA ALA A 587 8.10 -42.12 -0.68
C ALA A 587 8.79 -40.76 -0.52
N TRP A 588 9.45 -40.27 -1.57
CA TRP A 588 9.96 -38.90 -1.64
C TRP A 588 9.01 -38.07 -2.52
N ARG A 589 8.24 -37.15 -1.93
CA ARG A 589 7.24 -36.34 -2.64
C ARG A 589 7.07 -34.94 -2.04
N SER A 590 6.30 -34.10 -2.72
CA SER A 590 5.70 -32.93 -2.10
C SER A 590 4.32 -33.31 -1.57
N TYR A 591 3.96 -32.79 -0.39
CA TYR A 591 2.73 -33.16 0.31
C TYR A 591 2.40 -32.15 1.42
N GLN A 592 1.15 -32.18 1.91
CA GLN A 592 0.77 -31.57 3.18
C GLN A 592 0.61 -32.68 4.22
N CYS A 593 1.18 -32.54 5.41
CA CYS A 593 1.09 -33.57 6.43
C CYS A 593 -0.24 -33.49 7.19
N ASP A 594 -1.17 -34.43 6.96
CA ASP A 594 -2.52 -34.43 7.54
C ASP A 594 -2.56 -34.31 9.07
N ALA A 595 -1.57 -34.86 9.78
CA ALA A 595 -1.49 -34.77 11.24
C ALA A 595 -1.05 -33.40 11.80
N CYS A 596 -0.58 -32.46 10.98
CA CYS A 596 -0.09 -31.16 11.46
C CYS A 596 -0.24 -29.96 10.51
N GLY A 597 -0.77 -30.16 9.30
CA GLY A 597 -1.08 -29.10 8.33
C GLY A 597 0.13 -28.46 7.62
N VAL A 598 1.36 -28.80 7.97
CA VAL A 598 2.58 -28.26 7.33
C VAL A 598 2.78 -28.88 5.95
N VAL A 599 3.11 -28.04 4.97
CA VAL A 599 3.47 -28.44 3.60
C VAL A 599 4.98 -28.69 3.49
N LYS A 600 5.36 -29.75 2.77
CA LYS A 600 6.73 -30.08 2.37
C LYS A 600 6.84 -30.12 0.85
N HIS A 601 7.95 -29.61 0.33
CA HIS A 601 8.28 -29.63 -1.10
C HIS A 601 9.50 -30.52 -1.35
N GLY A 602 9.26 -31.76 -1.77
CA GLY A 602 10.30 -32.76 -2.00
C GLY A 602 11.00 -33.21 -0.73
N ASP A 603 10.31 -33.97 0.11
CA ASP A 603 10.83 -34.57 1.34
C ASP A 603 10.36 -36.05 1.44
N TRP A 604 10.90 -36.82 2.38
CA TRP A 604 10.37 -38.14 2.70
C TRP A 604 8.99 -38.03 3.35
N SER A 605 8.02 -38.83 2.88
CA SER A 605 6.68 -38.95 3.45
C SER A 605 6.28 -40.41 3.67
N TYR A 606 5.23 -40.62 4.45
CA TYR A 606 4.41 -41.83 4.46
C TYR A 606 3.04 -41.51 3.86
N PHE A 607 2.81 -41.96 2.63
CA PHE A 607 1.58 -41.66 1.86
C PHE A 607 0.71 -42.91 1.65
N CYS A 608 -0.59 -42.72 1.49
CA CYS A 608 -1.51 -43.79 1.14
C CYS A 608 -1.61 -43.97 -0.40
N GLU A 609 -1.50 -45.21 -0.89
CA GLU A 609 -1.68 -45.51 -2.33
C GLU A 609 -3.18 -45.53 -2.76
N GLU A 610 -4.11 -45.57 -1.81
CA GLU A 610 -5.56 -45.72 -2.03
C GLU A 610 -6.36 -44.41 -1.86
N CYS A 611 -5.78 -43.38 -1.24
CA CYS A 611 -6.33 -42.03 -1.12
C CYS A 611 -5.22 -41.02 -0.82
N ASP A 612 -5.44 -39.72 -1.10
CA ASP A 612 -4.41 -38.69 -0.88
C ASP A 612 -4.36 -38.30 0.61
N PHE A 613 -3.61 -39.09 1.39
CA PHE A 613 -3.32 -38.90 2.80
C PHE A 613 -1.83 -39.13 3.03
N ASP A 614 -1.14 -38.17 3.64
CA ASP A 614 0.31 -38.04 3.69
C ASP A 614 0.78 -37.59 5.08
N LEU A 615 1.88 -38.18 5.57
CA LEU A 615 2.47 -37.84 6.87
C LEU A 615 3.98 -37.65 6.81
N HIS A 616 4.51 -36.75 7.64
CA HIS A 616 5.94 -36.75 7.96
C HIS A 616 6.36 -38.08 8.62
N PRO A 617 7.59 -38.57 8.40
CA PRO A 617 8.18 -39.69 9.13
C PRO A 617 8.07 -39.53 10.65
N GLU A 618 8.30 -38.33 11.17
CA GLU A 618 8.18 -38.00 12.60
C GLU A 618 6.72 -38.04 13.08
N CYS A 619 5.78 -37.60 12.24
CA CYS A 619 4.35 -37.63 12.55
C CYS A 619 3.76 -39.05 12.48
N ALA A 620 4.34 -39.94 11.65
CA ALA A 620 3.83 -41.28 11.41
C ALA A 620 4.50 -42.37 12.29
N LEU A 621 5.74 -42.14 12.75
CA LEU A 621 6.50 -43.05 13.62
C LEU A 621 6.61 -42.53 15.07
N GLY A 622 6.53 -41.22 15.28
CA GLY A 622 6.73 -40.58 16.58
C GLY A 622 8.05 -40.99 17.24
N ASN A 623 8.06 -41.02 18.58
CA ASN A 623 9.19 -41.53 19.36
C ASN A 623 9.36 -43.07 19.30
N GLN A 624 8.69 -43.80 18.39
CA GLN A 624 8.70 -45.26 18.34
C GLN A 624 9.68 -45.88 17.33
N ALA A 625 10.58 -45.09 16.74
CA ALA A 625 11.64 -45.53 15.80
C ALA A 625 12.70 -46.51 16.39
N LYS A 626 12.40 -47.20 17.51
CA LYS A 626 13.24 -48.22 18.17
C LYS A 626 12.42 -49.40 18.72
N VAL A 627 11.49 -49.95 17.94
CA VAL A 627 10.80 -51.23 18.21
C VAL A 627 10.98 -52.18 17.02
N LYS A 628 11.10 -53.48 17.30
CA LYS A 628 11.54 -54.50 16.31
C LYS A 628 10.42 -55.04 15.42
N VAL A 629 10.83 -55.42 14.21
CA VAL A 629 10.07 -56.22 13.22
C VAL A 629 9.44 -57.45 13.86
N VAL A 630 8.23 -57.80 13.40
CA VAL A 630 7.56 -59.08 13.67
C VAL A 630 7.14 -59.69 12.34
N ASP A 631 7.98 -60.58 11.79
CA ASP A 631 7.64 -61.40 10.65
C ASP A 631 6.89 -62.67 11.09
N SER A 632 5.69 -62.90 10.55
CA SER A 632 5.11 -64.23 10.42
C SER A 632 3.93 -64.20 9.46
N ASP A 633 3.99 -64.99 8.39
CA ASP A 633 2.87 -65.27 7.50
C ASP A 633 1.74 -66.02 8.24
N ASP A 634 0.48 -65.71 7.91
CA ASP A 634 -0.58 -66.72 7.83
C ASP A 634 -1.76 -66.18 7.00
N GLU A 635 -2.12 -66.86 5.91
CA GLU A 635 -3.37 -66.65 5.17
C GLU A 635 -4.44 -67.60 5.73
N SER A 636 -5.54 -67.09 6.29
CA SER A 636 -6.79 -67.87 6.37
C SER A 636 -8.06 -67.01 6.58
N ASP A 637 -8.89 -66.99 5.53
CA ASP A 637 -10.34 -67.28 5.52
C ASP A 637 -11.37 -66.50 6.40
N VAL A 638 -12.62 -66.61 5.93
CA VAL A 638 -13.93 -66.38 6.60
C VAL A 638 -14.49 -64.95 6.56
N ASP A 639 -15.18 -64.68 5.45
CA ASP A 639 -16.62 -64.38 5.38
C ASP A 639 -17.29 -63.39 6.36
N ASN A 640 -17.99 -62.43 5.72
CA ASN A 640 -19.41 -62.06 5.95
C ASN A 640 -19.87 -61.10 7.07
N GLU A 641 -20.98 -60.46 6.69
CA GLU A 641 -22.15 -60.03 7.49
C GLU A 641 -22.08 -58.71 8.30
N ASP A 642 -22.75 -57.72 7.70
CA ASP A 642 -23.89 -56.97 8.25
C ASP A 642 -23.67 -55.73 9.16
N ASP A 643 -24.05 -54.59 8.57
CA ASP A 643 -25.08 -53.64 9.03
C ASP A 643 -24.85 -52.58 10.14
N ASP A 644 -25.64 -51.51 9.93
CA ASP A 644 -26.23 -50.51 10.83
C ASP A 644 -25.47 -49.24 11.34
N ASP A 645 -26.25 -48.16 11.23
CA ASP A 645 -26.37 -46.93 12.02
C ASP A 645 -25.35 -45.76 11.96
N GLU A 646 -25.73 -44.80 11.09
CA GLU A 646 -26.21 -43.43 11.41
C GLU A 646 -25.30 -42.36 12.06
N SER A 647 -25.62 -41.11 11.68
CA SER A 647 -25.26 -39.81 12.27
C SER A 647 -23.79 -39.35 12.17
N ASP A 648 -23.48 -38.06 12.04
CA ASP A 648 -24.18 -36.88 11.48
C ASP A 648 -23.10 -35.77 11.30
N GLU A 649 -23.50 -34.54 10.93
CA GLU A 649 -22.64 -33.33 10.83
C GLU A 649 -21.65 -33.40 9.63
N ASP A 650 -21.81 -32.66 8.53
CA ASP A 650 -22.11 -31.22 8.28
C ASP A 650 -20.88 -30.30 8.49
N ASP A 651 -20.92 -29.11 7.87
CA ASP A 651 -19.76 -28.26 7.52
C ASP A 651 -18.78 -28.89 6.49
N GLY A 652 -18.05 -28.13 5.67
CA GLY A 652 -18.10 -26.67 5.48
C GLY A 652 -17.10 -26.23 4.41
N ASN A 653 -17.61 -25.74 3.28
CA ASN A 653 -16.82 -25.24 2.15
C ASN A 653 -15.95 -24.03 2.58
N VAL A 654 -14.62 -24.15 2.72
CA VAL A 654 -13.59 -24.18 1.65
C VAL A 654 -13.64 -22.97 0.72
N ASN A 655 -12.96 -21.88 1.11
CA ASN A 655 -11.96 -21.19 0.28
C ASN A 655 -11.17 -20.19 1.15
N MET A 656 -9.84 -20.23 1.15
CA MET A 656 -8.92 -19.54 0.21
C MET A 656 -8.92 -18.01 0.33
N ASN A 657 -7.80 -17.47 0.79
CA ASN A 657 -6.94 -16.53 0.05
C ASN A 657 -5.49 -16.92 0.42
N ALA A 658 -4.56 -17.22 -0.49
CA ALA A 658 -4.09 -16.47 -1.66
C ALA A 658 -3.11 -15.36 -1.25
N ASP A 659 -1.83 -15.60 -1.54
CA ASP A 659 -0.72 -14.73 -1.20
C ASP A 659 -0.67 -13.46 -2.07
N VAL A 660 -0.21 -12.36 -1.47
CA VAL A 660 0.29 -11.17 -2.18
C VAL A 660 1.73 -10.95 -1.70
N GLN A 661 2.61 -10.63 -2.64
CA GLN A 661 4.03 -10.35 -2.38
C GLN A 661 4.24 -8.84 -2.53
N GLU A 662 4.82 -8.21 -1.50
CA GLU A 662 5.24 -6.81 -1.53
C GLU A 662 6.74 -6.76 -1.86
N GLU A 663 7.13 -5.95 -2.85
CA GLU A 663 8.52 -5.61 -3.14
C GLU A 663 8.80 -4.21 -2.55
N GLU A 664 9.84 -4.06 -1.72
CA GLU A 664 10.20 -2.79 -1.09
C GLU A 664 11.21 -2.03 -2.00
N GLU A 665 10.84 -0.85 -2.52
CA GLU A 665 11.81 0.10 -3.13
C GLU A 665 12.54 0.89 -2.02
N GLU A 666 13.86 1.12 -2.16
CA GLU A 666 14.68 1.85 -1.18
C GLU A 666 14.69 3.37 -1.48
N GLU A 667 14.02 4.19 -0.66
CA GLU A 667 14.15 5.66 -0.71
C GLU A 667 15.39 6.14 0.07
N GLU A 668 16.26 6.94 -0.57
CA GLU A 668 17.37 7.64 0.10
C GLU A 668 16.93 9.03 0.59
N GLU A 669 16.88 9.27 1.91
CA GLU A 669 16.59 10.58 2.50
C GLU A 669 17.80 11.54 2.34
N GLU A 670 17.74 12.51 1.41
CA GLU A 670 18.68 13.64 1.38
C GLU A 670 18.34 14.69 2.47
N GLU A 671 19.20 14.82 3.49
CA GLU A 671 19.09 15.88 4.51
C GLU A 671 19.63 17.23 3.99
N GLU A 672 18.77 18.23 3.76
CA GLU A 672 19.19 19.62 3.48
C GLU A 672 19.85 20.27 4.71
N GLU A 673 21.18 20.41 4.72
CA GLU A 673 21.91 21.19 5.74
C GLU A 673 21.72 22.72 5.55
N GLU A 674 21.02 23.41 6.47
CA GLU A 674 20.97 24.89 6.49
C GLU A 674 22.33 25.50 6.91
N GLU A 675 23.03 26.18 5.98
CA GLU A 675 24.31 26.86 6.26
C GLU A 675 24.18 28.11 7.16
N GLU A 676 24.41 27.98 8.48
CA GLU A 676 24.64 29.14 9.36
C GLU A 676 26.06 29.74 9.21
N GLU A 677 26.24 30.77 8.38
CA GLU A 677 27.51 31.52 8.30
C GLU A 677 27.82 32.34 9.59
N PRO A 678 29.01 32.16 10.23
CA PRO A 678 29.31 32.79 11.51
C PRO A 678 30.05 34.14 11.39
N LEU A 679 29.35 35.27 11.56
CA LEU A 679 30.02 36.59 11.62
C LEU A 679 30.66 36.89 12.98
N HIS A 680 31.99 36.85 12.99
CA HIS A 680 32.86 37.06 14.15
C HIS A 680 32.61 38.34 14.96
N SER A 681 32.51 38.19 16.29
CA SER A 681 32.54 39.30 17.24
C SER A 681 33.84 40.11 17.18
N ASN A 682 33.75 41.43 17.34
CA ASN A 682 34.91 42.33 17.38
C ASN A 682 34.91 43.16 18.68
N PHE A 683 35.66 42.70 19.68
CA PHE A 683 35.56 43.20 21.06
C PHE A 683 36.61 44.30 21.36
N LYS A 684 36.19 45.57 21.43
CA LYS A 684 36.89 46.76 22.00
C LYS A 684 35.92 47.96 21.97
N ARG A 685 35.88 48.90 22.95
CA ARG A 685 36.76 49.12 24.12
C ARG A 685 36.17 50.19 25.07
N ALA A 686 36.04 49.85 26.36
CA ALA A 686 36.06 50.78 27.52
C ALA A 686 34.89 51.81 27.61
N VAL A 687 34.58 52.52 28.71
CA VAL A 687 34.84 52.45 30.18
C VAL A 687 33.86 53.43 30.86
N GLN A 688 33.61 53.29 32.18
CA GLN A 688 32.74 54.15 33.03
C GLN A 688 31.23 53.99 32.72
N VAL A 689 30.30 53.78 33.68
CA VAL A 689 30.21 54.04 35.15
C VAL A 689 30.06 55.52 35.52
N ASP A 690 28.81 55.88 35.85
CA ASP A 690 28.30 56.79 36.90
C ASP A 690 26.76 56.79 36.69
N GLU A 691 25.89 56.27 37.57
CA GLU A 691 25.42 56.74 38.90
C GLU A 691 24.33 57.85 38.88
N SER A 692 23.24 57.58 39.62
CA SER A 692 22.24 58.48 40.25
C SER A 692 21.26 59.34 39.42
N ASP A 693 19.97 59.11 39.71
CA ASP A 693 18.94 60.05 40.20
C ASP A 693 18.51 61.32 39.41
N SER A 694 17.19 61.36 39.15
CA SER A 694 16.25 62.51 39.29
C SER A 694 16.43 63.78 38.40
N ASP A 695 15.43 64.64 38.17
CA ASP A 695 13.99 64.66 38.55
C ASP A 695 13.19 65.55 37.56
N HIS A 696 11.85 65.39 37.50
CA HIS A 696 10.85 66.34 36.93
C HIS A 696 10.94 66.64 35.40
N ASP A 697 9.94 67.19 34.69
CA ASP A 697 8.68 67.92 35.00
C ASP A 697 7.51 67.53 34.05
N GLU A 698 6.24 67.83 34.44
CA GLU A 698 5.04 68.16 33.62
C GLU A 698 4.49 67.14 32.54
N ASP A 699 3.17 66.91 32.33
CA ASP A 699 1.96 67.29 33.10
C ASP A 699 0.68 66.46 32.77
N GLU A 700 -0.26 66.43 33.73
CA GLU A 700 -1.74 66.20 33.74
C GLU A 700 -2.54 65.12 32.91
N ASN A 701 -3.50 64.48 33.64
CA ASN A 701 -4.81 63.86 33.26
C ASN A 701 -4.86 62.58 32.36
N GLN A 702 -5.41 61.40 32.75
CA GLN A 702 -6.47 60.95 33.71
C GLN A 702 -7.92 61.30 33.31
N GLU A 703 -8.99 60.55 33.63
CA GLU A 703 -9.32 59.36 34.47
C GLU A 703 -10.20 58.36 33.64
N SER A 704 -10.60 57.12 33.98
CA SER A 704 -10.44 56.12 35.08
C SER A 704 -10.71 54.71 34.43
N GLU A 705 -10.64 53.48 34.98
CA GLU A 705 -10.60 52.87 36.34
C GLU A 705 -11.97 52.76 37.10
N MET A 706 -12.35 51.67 37.81
CA MET A 706 -11.69 50.38 38.12
C MET A 706 -12.63 49.26 38.69
N GLU A 707 -12.28 47.98 38.45
CA GLU A 707 -12.21 46.81 39.38
C GLU A 707 -13.35 46.17 40.25
N ARG A 708 -13.16 44.83 40.45
CA ARG A 708 -13.31 43.97 41.69
C ARG A 708 -14.65 43.38 42.20
N ARG A 709 -14.76 42.04 41.96
CA ARG A 709 -14.90 40.91 42.94
C ARG A 709 -16.06 40.82 43.97
N ARG A 710 -16.72 39.62 43.92
CA ARG A 710 -17.31 38.79 45.02
C ARG A 710 -18.61 39.24 45.74
N GLY A 711 -19.73 38.55 45.43
CA GLY A 711 -20.23 37.48 46.31
C GLY A 711 -21.59 37.61 47.03
N ALA A 712 -22.40 36.54 46.90
CA ALA A 712 -23.43 36.01 47.82
C ALA A 712 -24.86 36.64 47.93
N LYS A 713 -25.84 35.88 47.39
CA LYS A 713 -27.20 35.51 47.90
C LYS A 713 -28.13 36.50 48.64
N GLY A 714 -29.40 36.50 48.21
CA GLY A 714 -30.59 36.74 49.05
C GLY A 714 -31.88 37.06 48.26
N GLU A 715 -32.95 36.26 48.45
CA GLU A 715 -34.39 36.62 48.70
C GLU A 715 -35.06 37.85 48.00
N GLU A 716 -36.36 37.91 47.67
CA GLU A 716 -37.48 36.93 47.49
C GLU A 716 -38.72 37.68 46.90
N GLU A 717 -39.84 36.97 46.61
CA GLU A 717 -41.20 37.48 46.24
C GLU A 717 -41.34 38.37 44.97
N GLN A 718 -42.46 38.53 44.24
CA GLN A 718 -43.76 37.88 43.96
C GLN A 718 -44.79 39.00 43.62
N VAL A 719 -45.55 38.86 42.53
CA VAL A 719 -46.88 39.47 42.28
C VAL A 719 -47.64 38.52 41.35
N ASP A 720 -48.93 38.30 41.61
CA ASP A 720 -49.78 37.30 40.96
C ASP A 720 -50.92 37.95 40.11
N GLU A 721 -52.07 37.26 39.96
CA GLU A 721 -53.34 37.65 39.31
C GLU A 721 -53.37 37.70 37.73
N ASP A 722 -54.32 37.09 36.99
CA ASP A 722 -55.13 35.85 37.14
C ASP A 722 -55.90 35.49 35.82
N GLU A 723 -56.69 34.40 35.80
CA GLU A 723 -57.85 34.09 34.89
C GLU A 723 -57.59 33.78 33.36
N ASP A 724 -58.35 32.96 32.60
CA ASP A 724 -59.52 32.09 32.87
C ASP A 724 -59.80 31.02 31.75
N GLU A 725 -60.70 30.04 32.02
CA GLU A 725 -61.64 29.26 31.14
C GLU A 725 -61.20 28.63 29.77
N GLN A 726 -61.79 27.54 29.22
CA GLN A 726 -62.45 26.31 29.71
C GLN A 726 -62.68 25.31 28.52
N GLU A 727 -62.92 24.01 28.81
CA GLU A 727 -63.79 22.96 28.17
C GLU A 727 -64.21 23.01 26.66
N ASP A 728 -64.52 21.91 25.93
CA ASP A 728 -65.17 20.62 26.26
C ASP A 728 -64.62 19.40 25.45
N GLU A 729 -64.98 18.18 25.88
CA GLU A 729 -64.85 16.88 25.18
C GLU A 729 -66.20 16.45 24.55
N ASP A 730 -66.23 15.55 23.55
CA ASP A 730 -67.24 14.44 23.47
C ASP A 730 -66.95 13.39 22.35
N ASP A 731 -67.57 12.21 22.45
CA ASP A 731 -67.26 10.96 21.72
C ASP A 731 -68.36 10.41 20.77
N GLY A 732 -67.96 9.53 19.83
CA GLY A 732 -68.79 8.45 19.24
C GLY A 732 -69.83 8.80 18.14
N GLU A 733 -70.48 7.83 17.45
CA GLU A 733 -70.21 6.40 17.22
C GLU A 733 -71.07 5.86 16.02
N ASP A 734 -70.66 4.75 15.38
CA ASP A 734 -71.44 3.80 14.52
C ASP A 734 -72.26 4.21 13.26
N GLY A 735 -72.51 3.26 12.32
CA GLY A 735 -73.58 3.47 11.30
C GLY A 735 -73.84 2.58 10.05
N HIS A 736 -73.13 1.46 9.77
CA HIS A 736 -73.45 0.38 8.77
C HIS A 736 -74.26 0.60 7.45
N GLY A 737 -73.70 0.07 6.33
CA GLY A 737 -74.44 -0.68 5.27
C GLY A 737 -74.67 0.00 3.89
N ASN A 738 -74.84 -0.73 2.78
CA ASN A 738 -74.68 -2.18 2.53
C ASN A 738 -74.68 -2.53 1.01
N ASP A 739 -74.21 -3.74 0.68
CA ASP A 739 -74.59 -4.64 -0.45
C ASP A 739 -74.13 -4.47 -1.93
N ASP A 740 -73.87 -5.66 -2.52
CA ASP A 740 -73.95 -6.14 -3.93
C ASP A 740 -72.93 -5.68 -5.02
N GLN A 741 -72.37 -6.55 -5.87
CA GLN A 741 -72.38 -8.04 -5.96
C GLN A 741 -71.28 -8.59 -6.93
N GLU A 742 -70.74 -9.79 -6.63
CA GLU A 742 -70.38 -10.96 -7.50
C GLU A 742 -69.62 -10.77 -8.87
N GLU A 743 -68.91 -11.74 -9.46
CA GLU A 743 -68.83 -13.21 -9.31
C GLU A 743 -67.36 -13.72 -9.18
N ASP A 744 -67.19 -14.92 -8.61
CA ASP A 744 -65.92 -15.63 -8.37
C ASP A 744 -65.54 -16.66 -9.46
N GLU A 745 -64.31 -17.21 -9.43
CA GLU A 745 -64.05 -18.65 -9.64
C GLU A 745 -62.62 -19.01 -9.15
N ASP A 746 -62.49 -20.05 -8.33
CA ASP A 746 -61.24 -20.54 -7.70
C ASP A 746 -60.42 -21.50 -8.60
N ASP A 747 -59.12 -21.72 -8.31
CA ASP A 747 -58.64 -23.05 -7.85
C ASP A 747 -57.19 -23.05 -7.29
N ASP A 748 -56.87 -24.12 -6.56
CA ASP A 748 -55.65 -24.49 -5.81
C ASP A 748 -54.23 -24.19 -6.38
N GLY A 749 -53.25 -24.06 -5.46
CA GLY A 749 -52.03 -24.90 -5.56
C GLY A 749 -50.63 -24.26 -5.43
N ASP A 750 -49.91 -24.65 -4.37
CA ASP A 750 -48.44 -24.83 -4.20
C ASP A 750 -47.39 -23.89 -4.85
N GLY A 751 -46.39 -23.52 -4.04
CA GLY A 751 -45.03 -23.18 -4.51
C GLY A 751 -44.04 -24.33 -4.21
N PRO A 752 -42.70 -24.13 -4.27
CA PRO A 752 -41.94 -22.97 -4.75
C PRO A 752 -41.09 -23.33 -6.00
N GLY A 753 -40.15 -22.47 -6.42
CA GLY A 753 -39.19 -22.84 -7.46
C GLY A 753 -38.07 -21.85 -7.76
N MET A 754 -36.88 -22.06 -7.17
CA MET A 754 -35.64 -21.46 -7.68
C MET A 754 -35.33 -22.00 -9.09
N ARG A 755 -34.62 -21.20 -9.90
CA ARG A 755 -33.92 -21.67 -11.10
C ARG A 755 -32.53 -21.04 -11.18
N GLY A 756 -31.52 -21.82 -10.81
CA GLY A 756 -30.14 -21.50 -11.21
C GLY A 756 -29.97 -21.69 -12.72
N TYR A 757 -29.04 -20.92 -13.31
CA TYR A 757 -28.57 -21.12 -14.67
C TYR A 757 -27.10 -21.54 -14.64
N ALA A 758 -26.79 -22.66 -15.29
CA ALA A 758 -25.48 -23.27 -15.25
C ALA A 758 -24.47 -22.56 -16.17
N CYS A 759 -23.22 -22.48 -15.73
CA CYS A 759 -22.09 -22.12 -16.59
C CYS A 759 -21.95 -23.12 -17.74
N ASN A 760 -21.59 -22.65 -18.94
CA ASN A 760 -21.33 -23.51 -20.09
C ASN A 760 -20.30 -22.85 -21.04
N THR A 761 -19.09 -23.39 -21.08
CA THR A 761 -17.96 -22.85 -21.84
C THR A 761 -18.02 -23.22 -23.32
N ARG A 762 -17.76 -22.25 -24.23
CA ARG A 762 -17.12 -22.51 -25.53
C ARG A 762 -16.67 -21.25 -26.27
N ASP A 763 -15.65 -21.44 -27.09
CA ASP A 763 -14.84 -20.43 -27.76
C ASP A 763 -15.46 -19.92 -29.08
N ARG A 764 -15.30 -18.61 -29.37
CA ARG A 764 -14.47 -18.15 -30.52
C ARG A 764 -14.44 -16.62 -30.73
N GLU A 765 -13.22 -16.13 -31.04
CA GLU A 765 -12.87 -15.13 -32.07
C GLU A 765 -13.86 -13.99 -32.39
N GLY A 766 -13.50 -12.74 -32.02
CA GLY A 766 -14.17 -11.53 -32.53
C GLY A 766 -13.70 -10.22 -31.89
N SER A 767 -12.73 -9.55 -32.52
CA SER A 767 -12.16 -8.25 -32.12
C SER A 767 -13.17 -7.12 -31.86
N GLU A 768 -13.08 -6.42 -30.72
CA GLU A 768 -13.23 -4.95 -30.61
C GLU A 768 -12.99 -4.42 -29.17
N SER A 769 -11.72 -4.22 -28.79
CA SER A 769 -11.32 -3.32 -27.70
C SER A 769 -9.92 -2.75 -27.97
N PHE A 770 -9.75 -1.44 -27.73
CA PHE A 770 -8.48 -0.73 -27.98
C PHE A 770 -8.29 0.48 -27.03
N GLN A 771 -8.96 0.45 -25.87
CA GLN A 771 -8.85 1.47 -24.80
C GLN A 771 -8.21 0.92 -23.50
N GLU A 772 -8.21 -0.41 -23.30
CA GLU A 772 -7.73 -1.13 -22.09
C GLU A 772 -6.27 -0.81 -21.67
N SER A 773 -5.45 -0.33 -22.60
CA SER A 773 -3.98 -0.26 -22.44
C SER A 773 -3.44 0.99 -21.75
N LEU A 774 -4.18 2.11 -21.74
CA LEU A 774 -3.64 3.38 -21.22
C LEU A 774 -3.82 3.55 -19.72
N PHE A 775 -4.78 2.84 -19.12
CA PHE A 775 -5.21 3.09 -17.74
C PHE A 775 -4.62 2.09 -16.73
N THR A 776 -4.70 0.81 -17.06
CA THR A 776 -4.14 -0.30 -16.29
C THR A 776 -2.62 -0.18 -16.06
N CYS A 777 -1.92 0.64 -16.84
CA CYS A 777 -0.45 0.67 -16.87
C CYS A 777 0.24 1.64 -15.90
N LYS A 778 -0.49 2.55 -15.23
CA LYS A 778 0.05 3.33 -14.08
C LYS A 778 -0.21 2.64 -12.74
N LEU A 779 -1.39 2.02 -12.59
CA LEU A 779 -1.91 1.47 -11.32
C LEU A 779 -1.59 -0.01 -11.07
N TYR A 780 -0.95 -0.67 -12.04
CA TYR A 780 -0.25 -1.95 -11.87
C TYR A 780 1.25 -1.71 -12.10
N LYS A 781 1.82 -0.87 -11.24
CA LYS A 781 3.28 -0.72 -11.09
C LYS A 781 3.66 -1.25 -9.71
#